data_AF-A0A9W7TEV0-F1
#
_entry.id   AF-A0A9W7TEV0-F1
#
_cell.length_a   1.000
_cell.length_b   1.000
_cell.length_c   1.000
_cell.angle_alpha   90.00
_cell.angle_beta   90.00
_cell.angle_gamma   90.00
#
_symmetry.space_group_name_H-M   'P 1'
#
loop_
_entity.id
_entity.type
_entity.pdbx_description
1 polymer ?
#
loop_
_entity_poly.entity_id
_entity_poly.type
_entity_poly.pdbx_seq_one_letter_code
_entity_poly.pdbx_strand_id
1 'polypeptide(L)'
;GLMSADCELSQCETEVNTLLQIISDLNRKMESLRIPREMQTSETPAQVSECVIQQGLSSSACSLTVVDAAGTSLQPETKKNPKTSEGGSSELWYELQQVIFALETSSGQGRKMLKLQTHNAERIQANHLSAARETWVHATQVLEEMESDLGISYPSALPPDERRQYQRDILSLYKQNRDLSASMKSRQEELKGAERTLSDIEDEKKWLQEKAVNLKQKWLCGVSRSPPLSPSLSSSRTPSPCFSSPSYPGSPLLPRKRSVSTPDSPVPPRTLDSVLQSENDRLQRCLEHLKARNERLNAALVRRKGESEQLSMSLSRQEADSSALHMALTYCEECEEACGDLLSLYEAKQQLNSGAATLGDTLSRAHVHAGSHTERFSCTEAFSRPPSDPSKSPGKNSDGSESSSCAPEVTTEPTPNSLSEEEFEDKTGVILQRISRLKQDRAAVCIPQQGKAGEGKISPDTGTLAGVRSRAGSLSKSAKEEKAALSYELVTVREEMSGLRGNLRLLEKDRKCLELTLMVQNDQESAEALMLDSLREELGERRATQQRMVENRVKLSSGGGIPGPRNQSILREIQAALQREQALRKRVAALRESLDSTLTDSTNQRRINRDEIARITLRYNKILGTYRSSRKKHQEQLWRLQKQIAVMSERHVAQEAELSATLEAMEWRREETVL
;
A
#
# COMPACT_ATOMS: atom_id res chain seq x y z
N GLY A 1 -56.18 0.83 -3.82
CA GLY A 1 -56.28 0.58 -2.37
C GLY A 1 -55.40 -0.59 -2.00
N LEU A 2 -55.93 -1.58 -1.27
CA LEU A 2 -55.17 -2.65 -0.62
C LEU A 2 -54.17 -3.42 -1.53
N MET A 3 -54.56 -3.78 -2.75
CA MET A 3 -53.70 -4.57 -3.66
C MET A 3 -52.41 -3.86 -4.13
N SER A 4 -52.28 -2.53 -3.99
CA SER A 4 -51.03 -1.82 -4.28
C SER A 4 -50.04 -1.96 -3.12
N ALA A 5 -50.54 -1.77 -1.90
CA ALA A 5 -49.74 -1.85 -0.68
C ALA A 5 -49.13 -3.25 -0.47
N ASP A 6 -49.88 -4.32 -0.76
CA ASP A 6 -49.37 -5.69 -0.70
C ASP A 6 -48.26 -5.94 -1.75
N CYS A 7 -48.38 -5.34 -2.93
CA CYS A 7 -47.38 -5.45 -3.98
C CYS A 7 -46.09 -4.70 -3.61
N GLU A 8 -46.22 -3.47 -3.09
CA GLU A 8 -45.12 -2.64 -2.59
C GLU A 8 -44.43 -3.26 -1.36
N LEU A 9 -45.18 -3.92 -0.46
CA LEU A 9 -44.64 -4.70 0.65
C LEU A 9 -43.82 -5.90 0.16
N SER A 10 -44.33 -6.66 -0.80
CA SER A 10 -43.58 -7.79 -1.39
C SER A 10 -42.30 -7.31 -2.09
N GLN A 11 -42.35 -6.14 -2.75
CA GLN A 11 -41.19 -5.55 -3.39
C GLN A 11 -40.14 -5.14 -2.34
N CYS A 12 -40.54 -4.40 -1.29
CA CYS A 12 -39.68 -4.10 -0.14
C CYS A 12 -39.07 -5.37 0.48
N GLU A 13 -39.83 -6.45 0.61
CA GLU A 13 -39.34 -7.72 1.15
C GLU A 13 -38.29 -8.37 0.23
N THR A 14 -38.46 -8.30 -1.10
CA THR A 14 -37.42 -8.77 -2.05
C THR A 14 -36.17 -7.89 -2.06
N GLU A 15 -36.32 -6.57 -1.89
CA GLU A 15 -35.20 -5.63 -1.79
C GLU A 15 -34.41 -5.82 -0.47
N VAL A 16 -35.10 -6.05 0.65
CA VAL A 16 -34.46 -6.42 1.93
C VAL A 16 -33.73 -7.76 1.83
N ASN A 17 -34.33 -8.78 1.21
CA ASN A 17 -33.70 -10.09 1.05
C ASN A 17 -32.46 -10.04 0.13
N THR A 18 -32.50 -9.26 -0.95
CA THR A 18 -31.33 -9.06 -1.81
C THR A 18 -30.22 -8.25 -1.13
N LEU A 19 -30.57 -7.23 -0.33
CA LEU A 19 -29.59 -6.52 0.52
C LEU A 19 -28.95 -7.45 1.57
N LEU A 20 -29.73 -8.30 2.24
CA LEU A 20 -29.19 -9.29 3.18
C LEU A 20 -28.25 -10.29 2.49
N GLN A 21 -28.59 -10.73 1.28
CA GLN A 21 -27.72 -11.59 0.47
C GLN A 21 -26.39 -10.89 0.13
N ILE A 22 -26.44 -9.62 -0.30
CA ILE A 22 -25.24 -8.81 -0.60
C ILE A 22 -24.38 -8.61 0.67
N ILE A 23 -25.01 -8.32 1.82
CA ILE A 23 -24.32 -8.20 3.11
C ILE A 23 -23.65 -9.53 3.49
N SER A 24 -24.31 -10.67 3.26
CA SER A 24 -23.74 -12.00 3.54
C SER A 24 -22.51 -12.31 2.68
N ASP A 25 -22.55 -11.97 1.38
CA ASP A 25 -21.42 -12.17 0.47
C ASP A 25 -20.28 -11.17 0.72
N LEU A 26 -20.59 -9.93 1.12
CA LEU A 26 -19.60 -8.96 1.57
C LEU A 26 -18.93 -9.41 2.88
N ASN A 27 -19.70 -9.92 3.85
CA ASN A 27 -19.14 -10.51 5.07
C ASN A 27 -18.26 -11.72 4.76
N ARG A 28 -18.68 -12.62 3.85
CA ARG A 28 -17.87 -13.76 3.40
C ARG A 28 -16.58 -13.31 2.71
N LYS A 29 -16.63 -12.26 1.89
CA LYS A 29 -15.44 -11.66 1.25
C LYS A 29 -14.53 -10.97 2.27
N MET A 30 -15.08 -10.22 3.24
CA MET A 30 -14.30 -9.61 4.33
C MET A 30 -13.62 -10.65 5.20
N GLU A 31 -14.29 -11.77 5.50
CA GLU A 31 -13.69 -12.88 6.26
C GLU A 31 -12.60 -13.58 5.45
N SER A 32 -12.76 -13.74 4.13
CA SER A 32 -11.68 -14.25 3.25
C SER A 32 -10.48 -13.30 3.12
N LEU A 33 -10.67 -12.01 3.42
CA LEU A 33 -9.61 -10.97 3.43
C LEU A 33 -8.97 -10.80 4.81
N ARG A 34 -9.51 -11.42 5.86
CA ARG A 34 -8.86 -11.50 7.17
C ARG A 34 -7.75 -12.54 7.13
N ILE A 35 -6.52 -12.05 7.09
CA ILE A 35 -5.31 -12.84 7.34
C ILE A 35 -5.49 -13.57 8.69
N PRO A 36 -5.23 -14.89 8.79
CA PRO A 36 -5.35 -15.64 10.04
C PRO A 36 -4.49 -15.02 11.14
N ARG A 37 -5.15 -14.43 12.14
CA ARG A 37 -4.53 -13.91 13.36
C ARG A 37 -4.59 -15.00 14.44
N GLU A 38 -3.84 -16.08 14.25
CA GLU A 38 -3.68 -17.09 15.29
C GLU A 38 -2.72 -16.60 16.37
N MET A 39 -3.26 -15.99 17.43
CA MET A 39 -2.84 -16.31 18.80
C MET A 39 -3.88 -15.86 19.84
N GLN A 40 -4.46 -16.86 20.53
CA GLN A 40 -5.04 -16.84 21.90
C GLN A 40 -6.27 -15.92 22.12
N THR A 41 -7.43 -16.44 22.51
CA THR A 41 -7.72 -16.96 23.88
C THR A 41 -9.17 -17.51 23.98
N SER A 42 -9.50 -18.18 25.10
CA SER A 42 -10.78 -18.84 25.48
C SER A 42 -11.10 -20.13 24.70
N GLU A 43 -11.18 -21.34 25.28
CA GLU A 43 -11.74 -21.89 26.54
C GLU A 43 -13.18 -22.45 26.45
N THR A 44 -13.28 -23.70 25.98
CA THR A 44 -14.22 -24.76 26.44
C THR A 44 -15.73 -24.63 26.12
N PRO A 45 -16.55 -25.72 26.24
CA PRO A 45 -16.23 -27.11 26.60
C PRO A 45 -16.63 -28.17 25.54
N ALA A 46 -16.28 -29.43 25.83
CA ALA A 46 -16.52 -30.58 24.95
C ALA A 46 -17.98 -31.07 24.92
N GLN A 47 -18.37 -31.64 23.77
CA GLN A 47 -19.30 -32.78 23.73
C GLN A 47 -18.73 -33.90 22.85
N VAL A 48 -18.94 -35.14 23.29
CA VAL A 48 -18.47 -36.38 22.68
C VAL A 48 -19.67 -37.10 22.05
N SER A 49 -19.53 -37.53 20.79
CA SER A 49 -20.16 -38.70 20.14
C SER A 49 -19.86 -38.60 18.63
N GLU A 50 -18.80 -39.23 18.09
CA GLU A 50 -18.62 -40.66 17.83
C GLU A 50 -19.03 -41.03 16.38
N CYS A 51 -18.03 -41.49 15.59
CA CYS A 51 -18.08 -42.31 14.35
C CYS A 51 -19.25 -42.13 13.35
N VAL A 52 -19.05 -41.99 12.04
CA VAL A 52 -18.24 -42.82 11.12
C VAL A 52 -18.02 -42.07 9.80
N ILE A 53 -16.78 -42.01 9.29
CA ILE A 53 -16.47 -42.20 7.85
C ILE A 53 -15.12 -42.92 7.75
N GLN A 54 -15.08 -43.97 6.93
CA GLN A 54 -13.89 -44.76 6.63
C GLN A 54 -12.99 -44.07 5.59
N GLN A 55 -11.67 -44.32 5.72
CA GLN A 55 -10.70 -44.57 4.65
C GLN A 55 -10.57 -43.53 3.49
N GLY A 56 -9.39 -42.96 3.23
CA GLY A 56 -8.09 -43.27 3.84
C GLY A 56 -7.04 -42.19 3.67
N LEU A 57 -6.36 -41.91 4.77
CA LEU A 57 -5.05 -41.27 4.80
C LEU A 57 -4.08 -42.30 5.37
N SER A 58 -3.32 -42.94 4.50
CA SER A 58 -2.21 -43.82 4.90
C SER A 58 -1.01 -42.97 5.35
N SER A 59 -1.07 -42.50 6.59
CA SER A 59 0.15 -42.25 7.35
C SER A 59 0.63 -43.60 7.88
N SER A 60 1.67 -44.15 7.25
CA SER A 60 2.43 -45.28 7.80
C SER A 60 3.91 -44.94 7.72
N ALA A 61 4.53 -44.86 8.89
CA ALA A 61 5.97 -44.82 8.99
C ALA A 61 6.53 -46.20 8.58
N CYS A 62 7.28 -46.22 7.48
CA CYS A 62 8.23 -47.27 7.12
C CYS A 62 9.44 -46.54 6.54
N SER A 63 10.53 -46.47 7.29
CA SER A 63 11.62 -47.45 7.19
C SER A 63 12.43 -47.27 5.92
N LEU A 64 13.52 -46.52 6.03
CA LEU A 64 14.62 -46.55 5.07
C LEU A 64 15.31 -47.92 5.14
N THR A 65 14.78 -48.89 4.39
CA THR A 65 15.50 -50.14 4.10
C THR A 65 16.63 -49.81 3.13
N VAL A 66 17.85 -49.77 3.65
CA VAL A 66 19.06 -49.91 2.82
C VAL A 66 19.03 -51.33 2.24
N VAL A 67 19.00 -51.45 0.91
CA VAL A 67 19.13 -52.75 0.23
C VAL A 67 20.59 -52.92 -0.19
N ASP A 68 21.08 -54.12 0.14
CA ASP A 68 22.45 -54.60 0.04
C ASP A 68 23.21 -54.30 -1.28
N ALA A 69 24.48 -53.95 -1.12
CA ALA A 69 25.54 -54.47 -1.98
C ALA A 69 26.23 -55.62 -1.21
N ALA A 70 25.90 -56.86 -1.56
CA ALA A 70 26.35 -58.04 -0.84
C ALA A 70 27.76 -58.53 -1.27
N GLY A 71 28.49 -59.13 -0.32
CA GLY A 71 29.73 -59.87 -0.55
C GLY A 71 31.00 -59.11 -0.12
N THR A 72 31.93 -59.67 0.68
CA THR A 72 31.98 -61.02 1.25
C THR A 72 32.72 -61.01 2.59
N SER A 73 32.28 -61.90 3.49
CA SER A 73 32.94 -62.29 4.75
C SER A 73 34.47 -62.44 4.67
N LEU A 74 35.19 -61.98 5.70
CA LEU A 74 35.87 -62.87 6.66
C LEU A 74 36.44 -62.11 7.88
N GLN A 75 36.10 -62.58 9.08
CA GLN A 75 36.75 -62.22 10.35
C GLN A 75 38.18 -62.81 10.42
N PRO A 76 39.05 -62.29 11.29
CA PRO A 76 39.24 -63.01 12.55
C PRO A 76 39.29 -62.12 13.81
N GLU A 77 38.86 -62.69 14.94
CA GLU A 77 38.97 -62.07 16.26
C GLU A 77 40.43 -61.81 16.69
N THR A 78 40.65 -60.84 17.59
CA THR A 78 41.39 -61.16 18.84
C THR A 78 41.17 -60.17 20.00
N LYS A 79 40.97 -60.79 21.16
CA LYS A 79 40.99 -60.35 22.57
C LYS A 79 41.70 -59.02 22.96
N LYS A 80 41.05 -58.35 23.92
CA LYS A 80 41.54 -57.38 24.93
C LYS A 80 43.05 -57.41 25.23
N ASN A 81 43.69 -56.23 25.19
CA ASN A 81 44.12 -55.52 26.42
C ASN A 81 44.57 -54.07 26.11
N PRO A 82 44.56 -53.16 27.10
CA PRO A 82 44.85 -51.75 26.88
C PRO A 82 46.32 -51.38 27.12
N LYS A 83 46.91 -50.54 26.26
CA LYS A 83 47.91 -49.52 26.65
C LYS A 83 48.28 -48.55 25.52
N THR A 84 48.28 -47.27 25.90
CA THR A 84 49.14 -46.16 25.43
C THR A 84 49.21 -45.77 23.95
N SER A 85 48.86 -44.48 23.76
CA SER A 85 49.45 -43.48 22.84
C SER A 85 49.21 -43.59 21.33
N GLU A 86 49.04 -42.40 20.73
CA GLU A 86 49.01 -42.08 19.29
C GLU A 86 47.79 -42.63 18.51
N GLY A 87 46.81 -41.76 18.24
CA GLY A 87 45.67 -42.11 17.37
C GLY A 87 44.54 -41.07 17.27
N GLY A 88 44.29 -40.27 18.31
CA GLY A 88 43.10 -39.41 18.41
C GLY A 88 42.90 -38.37 17.30
N SER A 89 43.94 -38.00 16.56
CA SER A 89 43.82 -37.10 15.40
C SER A 89 43.10 -37.74 14.20
N SER A 90 43.13 -39.08 14.08
CA SER A 90 42.51 -39.80 12.96
C SER A 90 40.98 -39.88 13.09
N GLU A 91 40.49 -40.23 14.29
CA GLU A 91 39.05 -40.28 14.57
C GLU A 91 38.43 -38.88 14.54
N LEU A 92 39.09 -37.88 15.15
CA LEU A 92 38.63 -36.48 15.07
C LEU A 92 38.61 -35.94 13.63
N TRP A 93 39.52 -36.39 12.76
CA TRP A 93 39.50 -36.02 11.35
C TRP A 93 38.33 -36.67 10.60
N TYR A 94 38.01 -37.93 10.89
CA TYR A 94 36.86 -38.62 10.31
C TYR A 94 35.53 -38.00 10.76
N GLU A 95 35.39 -37.70 12.06
CA GLU A 95 34.23 -36.98 12.62
C GLU A 95 34.09 -35.58 11.98
N LEU A 96 35.17 -34.80 11.88
CA LEU A 96 35.15 -33.49 11.22
C LEU A 96 34.74 -33.61 9.74
N GLN A 97 35.25 -34.61 9.03
CA GLN A 97 34.90 -34.85 7.63
C GLN A 97 33.43 -35.29 7.47
N GLN A 98 32.88 -36.04 8.44
CA GLN A 98 31.46 -36.41 8.48
C GLN A 98 30.55 -35.20 8.79
N VAL A 99 30.95 -34.33 9.72
CA VAL A 99 30.25 -33.07 10.02
C VAL A 99 30.29 -32.12 8.82
N ILE A 100 31.43 -31.99 8.14
CA ILE A 100 31.53 -31.18 6.90
C ILE A 100 30.60 -31.76 5.82
N PHE A 101 30.56 -33.08 5.63
CA PHE A 101 29.65 -33.71 4.67
C PHE A 101 28.16 -33.50 5.02
N ALA A 102 27.80 -33.57 6.31
CA ALA A 102 26.46 -33.26 6.80
C ALA A 102 26.10 -31.76 6.58
N LEU A 103 27.05 -30.86 6.79
CA LEU A 103 26.89 -29.42 6.53
C LEU A 103 26.73 -29.13 5.04
N GLU A 104 27.55 -29.73 4.18
CA GLU A 104 27.49 -29.56 2.72
C GLU A 104 26.19 -30.09 2.12
N THR A 105 25.71 -31.24 2.60
CA THR A 105 24.43 -31.82 2.18
C THR A 105 23.24 -30.99 2.67
N SER A 106 23.24 -30.56 3.94
CA SER A 106 22.24 -29.62 4.49
C SER A 106 22.20 -28.28 3.74
N SER A 107 23.37 -27.67 3.53
CA SER A 107 23.53 -26.42 2.75
C SER A 107 23.09 -26.60 1.28
N GLY A 108 23.39 -27.75 0.68
CA GLY A 108 22.92 -28.14 -0.65
C GLY A 108 21.39 -28.29 -0.72
N GLN A 109 20.76 -28.81 0.34
CA GLN A 109 19.32 -28.95 0.45
C GLN A 109 18.62 -27.60 0.66
N GLY A 110 19.19 -26.71 1.50
CA GLY A 110 18.75 -25.32 1.63
C GLY A 110 18.80 -24.54 0.31
N ARG A 111 19.89 -24.68 -0.46
CA ARG A 111 20.00 -24.08 -1.81
C ARG A 111 18.97 -24.64 -2.81
N LYS A 112 18.57 -25.91 -2.70
CA LYS A 112 17.49 -26.50 -3.53
C LYS A 112 16.12 -25.95 -3.11
N MET A 113 15.82 -25.92 -1.81
CA MET A 113 14.62 -25.30 -1.25
C MET A 113 14.43 -23.85 -1.71
N LEU A 114 15.48 -23.03 -1.59
CA LEU A 114 15.44 -21.62 -2.00
C LEU A 114 15.12 -21.46 -3.49
N LYS A 115 15.70 -22.31 -4.37
CA LYS A 115 15.42 -22.30 -5.81
C LYS A 115 13.98 -22.71 -6.13
N LEU A 116 13.41 -23.70 -5.43
CA LEU A 116 11.99 -24.03 -5.56
C LEU A 116 11.11 -22.88 -5.08
N GLN A 117 11.48 -22.23 -3.98
CA GLN A 117 10.71 -21.11 -3.42
C GLN A 117 10.72 -19.88 -4.36
N THR A 118 11.85 -19.53 -4.97
CA THR A 118 11.91 -18.45 -5.97
C THR A 118 11.11 -18.79 -7.23
N HIS A 119 11.24 -20.03 -7.75
CA HIS A 119 10.46 -20.47 -8.91
C HIS A 119 8.96 -20.49 -8.63
N ASN A 120 8.54 -20.89 -7.41
CA ASN A 120 7.13 -20.85 -7.02
C ASN A 120 6.63 -19.42 -6.87
N ALA A 121 7.42 -18.50 -6.32
CA ALA A 121 7.08 -17.07 -6.24
C ALA A 121 6.93 -16.44 -7.63
N GLU A 122 7.84 -16.74 -8.57
CA GLU A 122 7.73 -16.30 -9.98
C GLU A 122 6.48 -16.87 -10.66
N ARG A 123 6.13 -18.13 -10.40
CA ARG A 123 4.91 -18.77 -10.93
C ARG A 123 3.64 -18.15 -10.35
N ILE A 124 3.62 -17.86 -9.04
CA ILE A 124 2.52 -17.17 -8.36
C ILE A 124 2.34 -15.77 -8.94
N GLN A 125 3.43 -15.02 -9.14
CA GLN A 125 3.39 -13.70 -9.77
C GLN A 125 2.87 -13.75 -11.21
N ALA A 126 3.30 -14.72 -12.02
CA ALA A 126 2.81 -14.94 -13.37
C ALA A 126 1.29 -15.25 -13.40
N ASN A 127 0.82 -16.09 -12.46
CA ASN A 127 -0.60 -16.41 -12.32
C ASN A 127 -1.44 -15.19 -11.92
N HIS A 128 -0.97 -14.37 -10.97
CA HIS A 128 -1.65 -13.11 -10.61
C HIS A 128 -1.72 -12.12 -11.78
N LEU A 129 -0.68 -12.04 -12.61
CA LEU A 129 -0.69 -11.21 -13.82
C LEU A 129 -1.65 -11.75 -14.90
N SER A 130 -1.81 -13.08 -15.03
CA SER A 130 -2.83 -13.67 -15.91
C SER A 130 -4.25 -13.37 -15.39
N ALA A 131 -4.51 -13.63 -14.12
CA ALA A 131 -5.80 -13.38 -13.49
C ALA A 131 -6.20 -11.90 -13.57
N ALA A 132 -5.28 -10.97 -13.30
CA ALA A 132 -5.55 -9.54 -13.43
C ALA A 132 -5.86 -9.13 -14.90
N ARG A 133 -5.24 -9.77 -15.88
CA ARG A 133 -5.54 -9.58 -17.31
C ARG A 133 -6.93 -10.11 -17.68
N GLU A 134 -7.28 -11.30 -17.20
CA GLU A 134 -8.61 -11.91 -17.41
C GLU A 134 -9.72 -11.05 -16.77
N THR A 135 -9.52 -10.59 -15.54
CA THR A 135 -10.42 -9.63 -14.87
C THR A 135 -10.55 -8.31 -15.64
N TRP A 136 -9.47 -7.79 -16.23
CA TRP A 136 -9.54 -6.56 -17.03
C TRP A 136 -10.27 -6.75 -18.36
N VAL A 137 -10.10 -7.92 -19.01
CA VAL A 137 -10.86 -8.30 -20.20
C VAL A 137 -12.35 -8.47 -19.87
N HIS A 138 -12.70 -9.12 -18.76
CA HIS A 138 -14.10 -9.22 -18.33
C HIS A 138 -14.69 -7.86 -17.93
N ALA A 139 -13.94 -7.00 -17.23
CA ALA A 139 -14.42 -5.67 -16.88
C ALA A 139 -14.66 -4.78 -18.11
N THR A 140 -13.82 -4.89 -19.14
CA THR A 140 -14.03 -4.16 -20.41
C THR A 140 -15.20 -4.74 -21.22
N GLN A 141 -15.36 -6.07 -21.26
CA GLN A 141 -16.52 -6.73 -21.86
C GLN A 141 -17.85 -6.30 -21.20
N VAL A 142 -17.92 -6.31 -19.86
CA VAL A 142 -19.11 -5.88 -19.11
C VAL A 142 -19.43 -4.38 -19.34
N LEU A 143 -18.41 -3.53 -19.50
CA LEU A 143 -18.63 -2.13 -19.87
C LEU A 143 -19.16 -1.97 -21.31
N GLU A 144 -18.71 -2.77 -22.27
CA GLU A 144 -19.24 -2.77 -23.64
C GLU A 144 -20.68 -3.31 -23.69
N GLU A 145 -21.01 -4.32 -22.87
CA GLU A 145 -22.37 -4.85 -22.69
C GLU A 145 -23.29 -3.78 -22.05
N MET A 146 -22.84 -3.10 -20.98
CA MET A 146 -23.59 -1.99 -20.37
C MET A 146 -23.75 -0.77 -21.30
N GLU A 147 -22.73 -0.43 -22.11
CA GLU A 147 -22.84 0.62 -23.16
C GLU A 147 -23.91 0.22 -24.20
N SER A 148 -24.06 -1.08 -24.50
CA SER A 148 -25.01 -1.62 -25.47
C SER A 148 -26.45 -1.72 -24.94
N ASP A 149 -26.63 -2.23 -23.71
CA ASP A 149 -27.94 -2.49 -23.11
C ASP A 149 -28.61 -1.22 -22.55
N LEU A 150 -27.82 -0.28 -22.02
CA LEU A 150 -28.35 0.97 -21.45
C LEU A 150 -28.37 2.12 -22.45
N GLY A 151 -27.73 1.98 -23.62
CA GLY A 151 -27.63 3.03 -24.64
C GLY A 151 -26.83 4.27 -24.20
N ILE A 152 -26.16 4.22 -23.05
CA ILE A 152 -25.35 5.32 -22.50
C ILE A 152 -23.93 5.19 -23.09
N SER A 153 -23.67 5.91 -24.18
CA SER A 153 -22.31 5.98 -24.75
C SER A 153 -21.37 6.69 -23.77
N TYR A 154 -20.46 5.95 -23.14
CA TYR A 154 -19.41 6.55 -22.32
C TYR A 154 -18.48 7.39 -23.21
N PRO A 155 -18.21 8.67 -22.91
CA PRO A 155 -17.33 9.52 -23.71
C PRO A 155 -15.86 9.18 -23.44
N SER A 156 -15.45 7.99 -23.87
CA SER A 156 -14.05 7.60 -23.95
C SER A 156 -13.34 8.52 -24.94
N ALA A 157 -12.12 8.96 -24.61
CA ALA A 157 -11.38 9.98 -25.37
C ALA A 157 -10.89 9.52 -26.77
N LEU A 158 -11.25 8.31 -27.20
CA LEU A 158 -10.85 7.68 -28.46
C LEU A 158 -12.07 7.00 -29.12
N PRO A 159 -12.28 7.17 -30.45
CA PRO A 159 -13.30 6.46 -31.21
C PRO A 159 -13.26 4.93 -31.00
N PRO A 160 -14.40 4.22 -31.10
CA PRO A 160 -14.47 2.77 -30.85
C PRO A 160 -13.55 1.94 -31.77
N ASP A 161 -13.33 2.35 -33.01
CA ASP A 161 -12.41 1.65 -33.92
C ASP A 161 -10.94 1.89 -33.56
N GLU A 162 -10.59 3.05 -33.01
CA GLU A 162 -9.27 3.30 -32.42
C GLU A 162 -9.09 2.47 -31.15
N ARG A 163 -10.11 2.37 -30.27
CA ARG A 163 -10.08 1.46 -29.09
C ARG A 163 -9.77 0.01 -29.51
N ARG A 164 -10.46 -0.51 -30.54
CA ARG A 164 -10.23 -1.86 -31.11
C ARG A 164 -8.86 -2.02 -31.77
N GLN A 165 -8.32 -0.95 -32.38
CA GLN A 165 -6.97 -0.95 -32.93
C GLN A 165 -5.92 -1.02 -31.81
N TYR A 166 -6.03 -0.16 -30.78
CA TYR A 166 -5.17 -0.20 -29.59
C TYR A 166 -5.20 -1.56 -28.89
N GLN A 167 -6.37 -2.19 -28.75
CA GLN A 167 -6.50 -3.52 -28.15
C GLN A 167 -5.74 -4.59 -28.98
N ARG A 168 -5.85 -4.55 -30.31
CA ARG A 168 -5.08 -5.43 -31.21
C ARG A 168 -3.57 -5.17 -31.15
N ASP A 169 -3.15 -3.91 -31.10
CA ASP A 169 -1.74 -3.53 -31.03
C ASP A 169 -1.11 -3.90 -29.68
N ILE A 170 -1.84 -3.74 -28.58
CA ILE A 170 -1.43 -4.22 -27.25
C ILE A 170 -1.21 -5.75 -27.28
N LEU A 171 -2.16 -6.52 -27.82
CA LEU A 171 -2.03 -7.98 -27.94
C LEU A 171 -0.86 -8.39 -28.85
N SER A 172 -0.63 -7.66 -29.95
CA SER A 172 0.50 -7.85 -30.85
C SER A 172 1.85 -7.60 -30.16
N LEU A 173 1.99 -6.48 -29.45
CA LEU A 173 3.18 -6.14 -28.67
C LEU A 173 3.45 -7.15 -27.54
N TYR A 174 2.41 -7.65 -26.86
CA TYR A 174 2.56 -8.72 -25.87
C TYR A 174 3.06 -10.03 -26.49
N LYS A 175 2.55 -10.41 -27.67
CA LYS A 175 3.04 -11.58 -28.40
C LYS A 175 4.52 -11.41 -28.78
N GLN A 176 4.89 -10.28 -29.38
CA GLN A 176 6.29 -9.97 -29.70
C GLN A 176 7.20 -10.01 -28.47
N ASN A 177 6.76 -9.46 -27.33
CA ASN A 177 7.54 -9.46 -26.09
C ASN A 177 7.70 -10.89 -25.50
N ARG A 178 6.68 -11.75 -25.64
CA ARG A 178 6.77 -13.18 -25.29
C ARG A 178 7.78 -13.90 -26.19
N ASP A 179 7.74 -13.65 -27.49
CA ASP A 179 8.64 -14.29 -28.47
C ASP A 179 10.09 -13.82 -28.28
N LEU A 180 10.31 -12.52 -28.02
CA LEU A 180 11.62 -11.97 -27.63
C LEU A 180 12.12 -12.56 -26.31
N SER A 181 11.25 -12.72 -25.31
CA SER A 181 11.60 -13.34 -24.03
C SER A 181 12.01 -14.81 -24.19
N ALA A 182 11.37 -15.54 -25.11
CA ALA A 182 11.77 -16.91 -25.46
C ALA A 182 13.11 -16.94 -26.20
N SER A 183 13.32 -16.05 -27.17
CA SER A 183 14.60 -15.91 -27.90
C SER A 183 15.77 -15.56 -26.97
N MET A 184 15.56 -14.66 -26.00
CA MET A 184 16.55 -14.32 -24.98
C MET A 184 16.88 -15.51 -24.06
N LYS A 185 15.92 -16.37 -23.73
CA LYS A 185 16.17 -17.61 -22.98
C LYS A 185 17.01 -18.61 -23.81
N SER A 186 16.68 -18.83 -25.08
CA SER A 186 17.48 -19.67 -26.01
C SER A 186 18.93 -19.20 -26.06
N ARG A 187 19.15 -17.90 -26.32
CA ARG A 187 20.50 -17.30 -26.35
C ARG A 187 21.24 -17.45 -25.02
N GLN A 188 20.53 -17.38 -23.89
CA GLN A 188 21.14 -17.58 -22.57
C GLN A 188 21.52 -19.05 -22.31
N GLU A 189 20.81 -20.01 -22.89
CA GLU A 189 21.12 -21.44 -22.84
C GLU A 189 22.28 -21.79 -23.79
N GLU A 190 22.30 -21.22 -24.99
CA GLU A 190 23.43 -21.28 -25.94
C GLU A 190 24.72 -20.71 -25.31
N LEU A 191 24.64 -19.55 -24.66
CA LEU A 191 25.78 -18.92 -23.98
C LEU A 191 26.31 -19.81 -22.85
N LYS A 192 25.43 -20.41 -22.03
CA LYS A 192 25.83 -21.41 -21.02
C LYS A 192 26.41 -22.68 -21.64
N GLY A 193 26.03 -23.02 -22.87
CA GLY A 193 26.69 -24.06 -23.66
C GLY A 193 28.14 -23.69 -23.97
N ALA A 194 28.34 -22.50 -24.53
CA ALA A 194 29.67 -21.98 -24.86
C ALA A 194 30.58 -21.84 -23.63
N GLU A 195 30.06 -21.34 -22.50
CA GLU A 195 30.80 -21.25 -21.22
C GLU A 195 31.34 -22.61 -20.76
N ARG A 196 30.55 -23.69 -20.86
CA ARG A 196 31.02 -25.05 -20.54
C ARG A 196 32.15 -25.48 -21.48
N THR A 197 31.96 -25.34 -22.79
CA THR A 197 32.99 -25.72 -23.77
C THR A 197 34.30 -24.94 -23.61
N LEU A 198 34.24 -23.68 -23.15
CA LEU A 198 35.44 -22.90 -22.83
C LEU A 198 36.13 -23.43 -21.55
N SER A 199 35.37 -23.79 -20.52
CA SER A 199 35.92 -24.44 -19.31
C SER A 199 36.62 -25.76 -19.66
N ASP A 200 35.99 -26.60 -20.51
CA ASP A 200 36.56 -27.87 -20.95
C ASP A 200 37.91 -27.65 -21.67
N ILE A 201 37.97 -26.68 -22.59
CA ILE A 201 39.20 -26.30 -23.31
C ILE A 201 40.27 -25.72 -22.37
N GLU A 202 39.87 -24.95 -21.35
CA GLU A 202 40.80 -24.43 -20.34
C GLU A 202 41.41 -25.54 -19.48
N ASP A 203 40.63 -26.57 -19.14
CA ASP A 203 41.09 -27.72 -18.38
C ASP A 203 41.97 -28.66 -19.22
N GLU A 204 41.63 -28.91 -20.49
CA GLU A 204 42.52 -29.56 -21.45
C GLU A 204 43.87 -28.82 -21.59
N LYS A 205 43.83 -27.49 -21.67
CA LYS A 205 45.04 -26.65 -21.73
C LYS A 205 45.90 -26.79 -20.48
N LYS A 206 45.31 -26.78 -19.27
CA LYS A 206 46.02 -27.00 -18.00
C LYS A 206 46.69 -28.38 -17.98
N TRP A 207 45.97 -29.42 -18.38
CA TRP A 207 46.49 -30.79 -18.46
C TRP A 207 47.63 -30.95 -19.49
N LEU A 208 47.51 -30.33 -20.66
CA LEU A 208 48.60 -30.29 -21.65
C LEU A 208 49.83 -29.54 -21.13
N GLN A 209 49.63 -28.44 -20.40
CA GLN A 209 50.69 -27.67 -19.78
C GLN A 209 51.41 -28.48 -18.69
N GLU A 210 50.66 -29.20 -17.84
CA GLU A 210 51.22 -30.12 -16.84
C GLU A 210 52.01 -31.26 -17.50
N LYS A 211 51.51 -31.84 -18.60
CA LYS A 211 52.26 -32.84 -19.38
C LYS A 211 53.55 -32.27 -19.96
N ALA A 212 53.55 -31.04 -20.46
CA ALA A 212 54.74 -30.41 -20.99
C ALA A 212 55.81 -30.17 -19.90
N VAL A 213 55.40 -29.75 -18.70
CA VAL A 213 56.28 -29.61 -17.53
C VAL A 213 56.85 -30.97 -17.11
N ASN A 214 56.01 -32.01 -17.00
CA ASN A 214 56.44 -33.37 -16.68
C ASN A 214 57.43 -33.94 -17.70
N LEU A 215 57.22 -33.70 -19.00
CA LEU A 215 58.16 -34.09 -20.06
C LEU A 215 59.50 -33.36 -19.93
N LYS A 216 59.47 -32.04 -19.71
CA LYS A 216 60.68 -31.23 -19.48
C LYS A 216 61.46 -31.71 -18.25
N GLN A 217 60.78 -32.04 -17.16
CA GLN A 217 61.40 -32.55 -15.93
C GLN A 217 62.03 -33.93 -16.14
N LYS A 218 61.33 -34.86 -16.83
CA LYS A 218 61.89 -36.17 -17.22
C LYS A 218 63.14 -36.03 -18.09
N TRP A 219 63.17 -35.05 -18.99
CA TRP A 219 64.33 -34.78 -19.84
C TRP A 219 65.52 -34.23 -19.03
N LEU A 220 65.27 -33.29 -18.12
CA LEU A 220 66.29 -32.72 -17.24
C LEU A 220 66.88 -33.75 -16.25
N CYS A 221 66.08 -34.67 -15.72
CA CYS A 221 66.55 -35.73 -14.83
C CYS A 221 67.28 -36.88 -15.55
N GLY A 222 67.20 -36.96 -16.89
CA GLY A 222 67.83 -38.03 -17.68
C GLY A 222 69.32 -37.84 -17.95
N VAL A 223 69.88 -36.64 -17.72
CA VAL A 223 71.26 -36.28 -18.10
C VAL A 223 72.14 -36.09 -16.87
N SER A 224 72.73 -37.16 -16.35
CA SER A 224 73.78 -37.11 -15.31
C SER A 224 74.67 -38.36 -15.28
N ARG A 225 75.76 -38.34 -16.07
CA ARG A 225 76.97 -39.19 -15.88
C ARG A 225 78.24 -38.45 -16.36
N SER A 226 79.00 -37.96 -15.38
CA SER A 226 80.45 -37.66 -15.24
C SER A 226 81.38 -37.21 -16.41
N PRO A 227 82.43 -36.39 -16.14
CA PRO A 227 83.40 -35.86 -17.12
C PRO A 227 84.86 -36.40 -17.00
N PRO A 228 85.75 -36.06 -17.97
CA PRO A 228 87.22 -35.90 -17.78
C PRO A 228 87.71 -34.49 -18.22
N LEU A 229 88.66 -33.76 -17.59
CA LEU A 229 90.04 -34.00 -17.08
C LEU A 229 91.21 -33.75 -18.08
N SER A 230 91.57 -32.46 -18.26
CA SER A 230 92.95 -31.87 -18.33
C SER A 230 93.94 -32.30 -19.47
N PRO A 231 95.15 -31.69 -19.68
CA PRO A 231 95.81 -30.52 -19.03
C PRO A 231 96.53 -29.46 -19.93
N SER A 232 96.81 -28.27 -19.34
CA SER A 232 97.99 -27.36 -19.48
C SER A 232 98.62 -26.92 -20.83
N LEU A 233 98.76 -25.60 -21.06
CA LEU A 233 100.01 -24.82 -20.80
C LEU A 233 99.92 -23.30 -21.11
N SER A 234 100.79 -22.54 -20.44
CA SER A 234 100.92 -21.07 -20.29
C SER A 234 100.91 -20.15 -21.52
N SER A 235 100.33 -18.94 -21.38
CA SER A 235 101.08 -17.66 -21.21
C SER A 235 100.40 -16.41 -21.83
N SER A 236 100.04 -15.46 -20.96
CA SER A 236 100.31 -14.01 -21.09
C SER A 236 99.97 -13.25 -22.40
N ARG A 237 98.70 -12.81 -22.54
CA ARG A 237 98.32 -11.39 -22.75
C ARG A 237 96.80 -11.22 -22.78
N THR A 238 96.28 -10.32 -21.94
CA THR A 238 94.96 -9.69 -22.11
C THR A 238 94.97 -8.77 -23.34
N PRO A 239 93.84 -8.44 -24.00
CA PRO A 239 92.46 -8.43 -23.46
C PRO A 239 91.34 -9.02 -24.37
N SER A 240 90.35 -9.69 -23.77
CA SER A 240 88.95 -9.81 -24.25
C SER A 240 88.13 -10.62 -23.21
N PRO A 241 86.81 -10.39 -23.10
CA PRO A 241 85.93 -11.44 -23.63
C PRO A 241 84.70 -10.92 -24.40
N CYS A 242 84.51 -11.45 -25.61
CA CYS A 242 83.19 -11.78 -26.15
C CYS A 242 82.56 -12.89 -25.25
N PHE A 243 81.25 -13.10 -25.16
CA PHE A 243 80.24 -13.07 -26.21
C PHE A 243 78.86 -12.56 -25.70
N SER A 244 78.17 -11.81 -26.54
CA SER A 244 76.71 -11.85 -26.70
C SER A 244 76.41 -11.45 -28.14
N SER A 245 75.78 -12.37 -28.89
CA SER A 245 75.72 -12.32 -30.36
C SER A 245 74.82 -11.20 -30.91
N PRO A 246 75.21 -10.52 -32.00
CA PRO A 246 74.34 -9.60 -32.73
C PRO A 246 73.99 -10.04 -34.17
N SER A 247 72.94 -9.41 -34.71
CA SER A 247 72.75 -8.96 -36.11
C SER A 247 71.73 -9.66 -37.03
N TYR A 248 70.52 -9.07 -37.13
CA TYR A 248 69.76 -8.67 -38.36
C TYR A 248 69.42 -9.75 -39.43
N PRO A 249 68.63 -9.50 -40.52
CA PRO A 249 68.03 -8.24 -41.02
C PRO A 249 66.52 -8.29 -41.42
N GLY A 250 65.97 -7.18 -41.93
CA GLY A 250 64.95 -7.20 -43.01
C GLY A 250 63.55 -6.60 -42.74
N SER A 251 63.26 -5.43 -43.34
CA SER A 251 61.91 -4.83 -43.49
C SER A 251 61.25 -5.30 -44.82
N PRO A 252 60.08 -4.79 -45.26
CA PRO A 252 58.90 -4.24 -44.57
C PRO A 252 57.58 -4.97 -45.00
N LEU A 253 56.41 -4.52 -44.51
CA LEU A 253 55.14 -4.26 -45.25
C LEU A 253 53.89 -4.32 -44.34
N LEU A 254 53.23 -3.18 -44.20
CA LEU A 254 51.79 -3.06 -43.87
C LEU A 254 50.96 -3.45 -45.13
N PRO A 255 49.61 -3.62 -45.10
CA PRO A 255 48.65 -3.32 -44.02
C PRO A 255 47.47 -4.32 -43.82
N ARG A 256 46.95 -4.45 -42.59
CA ARG A 256 45.48 -4.42 -42.41
C ARG A 256 45.03 -3.97 -41.01
N LYS A 257 44.10 -3.02 -41.00
CA LYS A 257 43.52 -2.37 -39.82
C LYS A 257 42.92 -3.37 -38.83
N ARG A 258 43.21 -3.22 -37.54
CA ARG A 258 42.19 -3.28 -36.49
C ARG A 258 42.57 -2.34 -35.34
N SER A 259 41.66 -1.42 -35.05
CA SER A 259 41.76 -0.44 -33.98
C SER A 259 41.63 -1.13 -32.62
N VAL A 260 42.67 -1.04 -31.81
CA VAL A 260 42.60 -1.29 -30.36
C VAL A 260 42.78 0.06 -29.68
N SER A 261 41.70 0.54 -29.06
CA SER A 261 41.73 1.71 -28.19
C SER A 261 42.55 1.42 -26.94
N THR A 262 43.45 2.34 -26.60
CA THR A 262 44.27 2.30 -25.40
C THR A 262 43.39 2.19 -24.14
N PRO A 263 43.63 1.23 -23.24
CA PRO A 263 43.17 1.32 -21.87
C PRO A 263 44.20 2.13 -21.08
N ASP A 264 43.88 3.37 -20.71
CA ASP A 264 44.43 4.03 -19.52
C ASP A 264 43.79 5.40 -19.29
N SER A 265 42.88 5.48 -18.31
CA SER A 265 42.63 6.70 -17.55
C SER A 265 41.91 6.34 -16.24
N PRO A 266 42.56 6.44 -15.07
CA PRO A 266 41.89 6.24 -13.80
C PRO A 266 40.96 7.43 -13.51
N VAL A 267 39.65 7.16 -13.40
CA VAL A 267 38.68 8.15 -12.91
C VAL A 267 39.04 8.51 -11.46
N PRO A 268 39.14 9.80 -11.10
CA PRO A 268 39.52 10.19 -9.75
C PRO A 268 38.47 9.73 -8.71
N PRO A 269 38.88 9.28 -7.53
CA PRO A 269 37.95 8.88 -6.48
C PRO A 269 37.17 10.11 -6.00
N ARG A 270 35.84 10.09 -6.18
CA ARG A 270 34.96 11.12 -5.60
C ARG A 270 35.11 11.08 -4.08
N THR A 271 35.53 12.20 -3.49
CA THR A 271 35.66 12.31 -2.03
C THR A 271 34.31 12.13 -1.36
N LEU A 272 34.29 11.47 -0.20
CA LEU A 272 33.07 11.22 0.58
C LEU A 272 32.27 12.52 0.82
N ASP A 273 32.98 13.62 1.06
CA ASP A 273 32.40 14.96 1.25
C ASP A 273 31.69 15.49 -0.01
N SER A 274 32.19 15.19 -1.22
CA SER A 274 31.50 15.55 -2.47
C SER A 274 30.20 14.75 -2.65
N VAL A 275 30.21 13.46 -2.28
CA VAL A 275 29.01 12.62 -2.30
C VAL A 275 27.99 13.11 -1.27
N LEU A 276 28.41 13.33 -0.03
CA LEU A 276 27.54 13.83 1.04
C LEU A 276 26.97 15.22 0.76
N GLN A 277 27.76 16.14 0.19
CA GLN A 277 27.26 17.44 -0.23
C GLN A 277 26.22 17.29 -1.35
N SER A 278 26.49 16.45 -2.37
CA SER A 278 25.53 16.21 -3.46
C SER A 278 24.21 15.58 -3.00
N GLU A 279 24.25 14.70 -1.99
CA GLU A 279 23.05 14.13 -1.37
C GLU A 279 22.33 15.16 -0.50
N ASN A 280 23.05 16.03 0.22
CA ASN A 280 22.42 17.12 0.99
C ASN A 280 21.73 18.13 0.05
N ASP A 281 22.38 18.53 -1.03
CA ASP A 281 21.81 19.41 -2.07
C ASP A 281 20.63 18.74 -2.79
N ARG A 282 20.63 17.41 -2.89
CA ARG A 282 19.51 16.61 -3.43
C ARG A 282 18.33 16.55 -2.46
N LEU A 283 18.58 16.33 -1.17
CA LEU A 283 17.57 16.34 -0.12
C LEU A 283 16.95 17.74 0.05
N GLN A 284 17.76 18.80 -0.02
CA GLN A 284 17.33 20.19 0.00
C GLN A 284 16.33 20.47 -1.15
N ARG A 285 16.68 20.09 -2.39
CA ARG A 285 15.78 20.18 -3.56
C ARG A 285 14.50 19.35 -3.39
N CYS A 286 14.60 18.13 -2.85
CA CYS A 286 13.42 17.30 -2.56
C CYS A 286 12.50 17.97 -1.53
N LEU A 287 13.06 18.61 -0.50
CA LEU A 287 12.33 19.34 0.54
C LEU A 287 11.64 20.59 -0.03
N GLU A 288 12.32 21.33 -0.91
CA GLU A 288 11.76 22.48 -1.62
C GLU A 288 10.64 22.07 -2.59
N HIS A 289 10.81 20.97 -3.33
CA HIS A 289 9.75 20.39 -4.16
C HIS A 289 8.53 19.95 -3.33
N LEU A 290 8.76 19.33 -2.16
CA LEU A 290 7.68 18.94 -1.25
C LEU A 290 6.94 20.16 -0.68
N LYS A 291 7.65 21.25 -0.34
CA LYS A 291 7.03 22.52 0.06
C LYS A 291 6.16 23.10 -1.05
N ALA A 292 6.70 23.25 -2.26
CA ALA A 292 5.94 23.77 -3.41
C ALA A 292 4.72 22.89 -3.76
N ARG A 293 4.83 21.57 -3.60
CA ARG A 293 3.69 20.64 -3.75
C ARG A 293 2.65 20.85 -2.64
N ASN A 294 3.07 21.05 -1.39
CA ASN A 294 2.19 21.30 -0.26
C ASN A 294 1.44 22.64 -0.42
N GLU A 295 2.14 23.70 -0.84
CA GLU A 295 1.56 25.01 -1.18
C GLU A 295 0.50 24.90 -2.28
N ARG A 296 0.79 24.18 -3.38
CA ARG A 296 -0.19 23.93 -4.46
C ARG A 296 -1.40 23.12 -3.98
N LEU A 297 -1.19 22.11 -3.13
CA LEU A 297 -2.28 21.34 -2.52
C LEU A 297 -3.14 22.19 -1.59
N ASN A 298 -2.53 23.05 -0.77
CA ASN A 298 -3.27 23.98 0.09
C ASN A 298 -4.08 24.99 -0.74
N ALA A 299 -3.51 25.55 -1.81
CA ALA A 299 -4.25 26.41 -2.74
C ALA A 299 -5.42 25.67 -3.43
N ALA A 300 -5.24 24.40 -3.80
CA ALA A 300 -6.31 23.58 -4.35
C ALA A 300 -7.40 23.23 -3.31
N LEU A 301 -7.02 22.99 -2.05
CA LEU A 301 -7.96 22.76 -0.94
C LEU A 301 -8.77 24.02 -0.61
N VAL A 302 -8.15 25.20 -0.58
CA VAL A 302 -8.85 26.48 -0.37
C VAL A 302 -9.85 26.75 -1.49
N ARG A 303 -9.48 26.51 -2.76
CA ARG A 303 -10.43 26.62 -3.89
C ARG A 303 -11.59 25.63 -3.77
N ARG A 304 -11.31 24.35 -3.52
CA ARG A 304 -12.37 23.33 -3.32
C ARG A 304 -13.27 23.67 -2.13
N LYS A 305 -12.73 24.25 -1.06
CA LYS A 305 -13.52 24.72 0.10
C LYS A 305 -14.48 25.83 -0.32
N GLY A 306 -14.00 26.84 -1.05
CA GLY A 306 -14.85 27.92 -1.57
C GLY A 306 -15.90 27.43 -2.57
N GLU A 307 -15.54 26.50 -3.47
CA GLU A 307 -16.48 25.82 -4.38
C GLU A 307 -17.55 25.04 -3.60
N SER A 308 -17.17 24.32 -2.55
CA SER A 308 -18.10 23.58 -1.68
C SER A 308 -19.00 24.50 -0.86
N GLU A 309 -18.51 25.64 -0.38
CA GLU A 309 -19.30 26.66 0.32
C GLU A 309 -20.30 27.33 -0.64
N GLN A 310 -19.89 27.62 -1.88
CA GLN A 310 -20.78 28.14 -2.92
C GLN A 310 -21.88 27.15 -3.30
N LEU A 311 -21.55 25.87 -3.45
CA LEU A 311 -22.54 24.81 -3.68
C LEU A 311 -23.50 24.65 -2.49
N SER A 312 -22.99 24.69 -1.26
CA SER A 312 -23.81 24.63 -0.04
C SER A 312 -24.80 25.80 0.05
N MET A 313 -24.37 27.04 -0.22
CA MET A 313 -25.27 28.20 -0.28
C MET A 313 -26.31 28.08 -1.41
N SER A 314 -25.91 27.53 -2.57
CA SER A 314 -26.82 27.34 -3.72
C SER A 314 -27.87 26.27 -3.41
N LEU A 315 -27.47 25.19 -2.74
CA LEU A 315 -28.34 24.11 -2.30
C LEU A 315 -29.31 24.58 -1.20
N SER A 316 -28.82 25.28 -0.18
CA SER A 316 -29.68 25.87 0.87
C SER A 316 -30.71 26.86 0.29
N ARG A 317 -30.32 27.62 -0.73
CA ARG A 317 -31.27 28.47 -1.47
C ARG A 317 -32.30 27.65 -2.24
N GLN A 318 -31.88 26.59 -2.94
CA GLN A 318 -32.79 25.71 -3.68
C GLN A 318 -33.75 24.94 -2.73
N GLU A 319 -33.29 24.53 -1.56
CA GLU A 319 -34.11 23.92 -0.51
C GLU A 319 -35.17 24.92 -0.01
N ALA A 320 -34.77 26.16 0.28
CA ALA A 320 -35.69 27.23 0.66
C ALA A 320 -36.71 27.56 -0.46
N ASP A 321 -36.24 27.66 -1.71
CA ASP A 321 -37.11 27.89 -2.88
C ASP A 321 -38.09 26.71 -3.07
N SER A 322 -37.65 25.46 -2.88
CA SER A 322 -38.53 24.28 -2.97
C SER A 322 -39.56 24.21 -1.84
N SER A 323 -39.16 24.59 -0.62
CA SER A 323 -40.06 24.66 0.54
C SER A 323 -41.11 25.75 0.36
N ALA A 324 -40.71 26.89 -0.18
CA ALA A 324 -41.60 28.01 -0.52
C ALA A 324 -42.60 27.64 -1.63
N LEU A 325 -42.15 26.92 -2.67
CA LEU A 325 -43.04 26.36 -3.70
C LEU A 325 -44.00 25.31 -3.14
N HIS A 326 -43.56 24.45 -2.21
CA HIS A 326 -44.44 23.47 -1.57
C HIS A 326 -45.54 24.16 -0.73
N MET A 327 -45.19 25.15 0.09
CA MET A 327 -46.19 25.97 0.82
C MET A 327 -47.15 26.71 -0.13
N ALA A 328 -46.68 27.10 -1.33
CA ALA A 328 -47.54 27.70 -2.34
C ALA A 328 -48.51 26.69 -2.99
N LEU A 329 -48.09 25.44 -3.17
CA LEU A 329 -48.95 24.36 -3.66
C LEU A 329 -50.01 23.98 -2.61
N THR A 330 -49.63 23.75 -1.36
CA THR A 330 -50.58 23.41 -0.29
C THR A 330 -51.60 24.53 -0.08
N TYR A 331 -51.17 25.80 -0.19
CA TYR A 331 -52.07 26.95 -0.18
C TYR A 331 -53.07 26.95 -1.35
N CYS A 332 -52.63 26.56 -2.56
CA CYS A 332 -53.53 26.44 -3.71
C CYS A 332 -54.51 25.27 -3.52
N GLU A 333 -54.04 24.13 -3.03
CA GLU A 333 -54.88 22.96 -2.70
C GLU A 333 -55.97 23.32 -1.66
N GLU A 334 -55.62 24.02 -0.58
CA GLU A 334 -56.59 24.51 0.42
C GLU A 334 -57.59 25.53 -0.16
N CYS A 335 -57.16 26.37 -1.12
CA CYS A 335 -58.04 27.29 -1.83
C CYS A 335 -59.00 26.56 -2.78
N GLU A 336 -58.51 25.55 -3.50
CA GLU A 336 -59.32 24.71 -4.39
C GLU A 336 -60.34 23.89 -3.60
N GLU A 337 -59.93 23.26 -2.49
CA GLU A 337 -60.83 22.54 -1.58
C GLU A 337 -61.93 23.46 -1.04
N ALA A 338 -61.57 24.62 -0.46
CA ALA A 338 -62.56 25.54 0.10
C ALA A 338 -63.53 26.13 -0.95
N CYS A 339 -63.11 26.25 -2.21
CA CYS A 339 -63.99 26.65 -3.31
C CYS A 339 -64.85 25.47 -3.81
N GLY A 340 -64.31 24.25 -3.81
CA GLY A 340 -65.02 23.00 -4.11
C GLY A 340 -66.11 22.68 -3.09
N ASP A 341 -65.84 22.86 -1.80
CA ASP A 341 -66.81 22.75 -0.70
C ASP A 341 -68.01 23.68 -0.93
N LEU A 342 -67.72 24.95 -1.26
CA LEU A 342 -68.74 25.96 -1.53
C LEU A 342 -69.59 25.60 -2.75
N LEU A 343 -68.96 25.19 -3.86
CA LEU A 343 -69.68 24.72 -5.06
C LEU A 343 -70.54 23.49 -4.74
N SER A 344 -70.01 22.52 -3.99
CA SER A 344 -70.72 21.30 -3.60
C SER A 344 -71.96 21.58 -2.75
N LEU A 345 -71.89 22.56 -1.82
CA LEU A 345 -73.06 23.01 -1.07
C LEU A 345 -74.11 23.69 -1.97
N TYR A 346 -73.70 24.54 -2.91
CA TYR A 346 -74.64 25.16 -3.86
C TYR A 346 -75.29 24.12 -4.79
N GLU A 347 -74.54 23.13 -5.28
CA GLU A 347 -75.09 22.02 -6.05
C GLU A 347 -76.06 21.17 -5.22
N ALA A 348 -75.74 20.86 -3.96
CA ALA A 348 -76.64 20.15 -3.05
C ALA A 348 -77.94 20.93 -2.79
N LYS A 349 -77.87 22.26 -2.59
CA LYS A 349 -79.06 23.12 -2.46
C LYS A 349 -79.88 23.17 -3.75
N GLN A 350 -79.24 23.20 -4.92
CA GLN A 350 -79.92 23.15 -6.21
C GLN A 350 -80.59 21.78 -6.47
N GLN A 351 -79.95 20.68 -6.06
CA GLN A 351 -80.52 19.34 -6.12
C GLN A 351 -81.72 19.17 -5.18
N LEU A 352 -81.66 19.69 -3.95
CA LEU A 352 -82.82 19.76 -3.04
C LEU A 352 -83.98 20.55 -3.66
N ASN A 353 -83.71 21.73 -4.22
CA ASN A 353 -84.72 22.58 -4.86
C ASN A 353 -85.33 21.96 -6.13
N SER A 354 -84.59 21.12 -6.87
CA SER A 354 -85.11 20.39 -8.05
C SER A 354 -85.77 19.05 -7.70
N GLY A 355 -85.35 18.40 -6.60
CA GLY A 355 -86.04 17.26 -6.00
C GLY A 355 -87.44 17.63 -5.49
N ALA A 356 -87.59 18.83 -4.91
CA ALA A 356 -88.89 19.37 -4.55
C ALA A 356 -89.83 19.61 -5.76
N ALA A 357 -89.26 19.79 -6.96
CA ALA A 357 -90.02 20.03 -8.20
C ALA A 357 -90.39 18.74 -8.96
N THR A 358 -89.89 17.56 -8.56
CA THR A 358 -90.09 16.29 -9.30
C THR A 358 -91.13 15.36 -8.67
N LEU A 359 -91.94 15.85 -7.73
CA LEU A 359 -93.13 15.17 -7.20
C LEU A 359 -94.43 15.56 -7.94
N GLY A 360 -94.30 15.93 -9.22
CA GLY A 360 -95.38 16.48 -10.04
C GLY A 360 -95.15 16.38 -11.55
N ASP A 361 -94.73 15.21 -12.06
CA ASP A 361 -95.35 14.61 -13.26
C ASP A 361 -94.69 13.29 -13.67
N THR A 362 -95.51 12.29 -13.98
CA THR A 362 -95.08 11.02 -14.58
C THR A 362 -95.85 10.72 -15.87
N LEU A 363 -95.35 11.18 -17.03
CA LEU A 363 -95.37 10.39 -18.27
C LEU A 363 -94.55 10.99 -19.43
N SER A 364 -93.84 10.11 -20.17
CA SER A 364 -93.48 10.26 -21.60
C SER A 364 -92.58 11.46 -22.04
N ARG A 365 -91.47 11.32 -22.79
CA ARG A 365 -91.05 10.26 -23.72
C ARG A 365 -89.73 10.64 -24.44
N ALA A 366 -88.78 9.70 -24.42
CA ALA A 366 -87.79 9.35 -25.46
C ALA A 366 -86.73 10.34 -26.02
N HIS A 367 -85.48 9.86 -25.93
CA HIS A 367 -84.45 9.78 -27.00
C HIS A 367 -83.70 11.02 -27.54
N VAL A 368 -82.38 11.01 -27.26
CA VAL A 368 -81.26 10.94 -28.24
C VAL A 368 -80.68 12.25 -28.84
N HIS A 369 -79.37 12.42 -28.59
CA HIS A 369 -78.39 13.29 -29.27
C HIS A 369 -78.58 14.81 -29.12
N ALA A 370 -77.56 15.66 -29.30
CA ALA A 370 -76.10 15.58 -29.08
C ALA A 370 -75.58 17.01 -29.34
N GLY A 371 -74.70 17.56 -28.50
CA GLY A 371 -74.26 18.96 -28.70
C GLY A 371 -73.13 19.39 -27.76
N SER A 372 -71.97 19.65 -28.35
CA SER A 372 -70.77 20.18 -27.70
C SER A 372 -70.96 21.60 -27.15
N HIS A 373 -70.36 21.91 -25.99
CA HIS A 373 -69.61 23.16 -25.81
C HIS A 373 -68.44 22.95 -24.85
N THR A 374 -67.23 22.92 -25.39
CA THR A 374 -65.97 22.89 -24.63
C THR A 374 -65.46 24.32 -24.51
N GLU A 375 -65.89 25.07 -23.48
CA GLU A 375 -65.32 26.38 -23.21
C GLU A 375 -64.16 26.29 -22.22
N ARG A 376 -62.97 26.24 -22.81
CA ARG A 376 -61.67 26.21 -22.16
C ARG A 376 -61.32 27.62 -21.65
N PHE A 377 -61.67 27.94 -20.41
CA PHE A 377 -61.22 29.18 -19.78
C PHE A 377 -59.72 29.15 -19.49
N SER A 378 -58.94 29.78 -20.36
CA SER A 378 -57.51 30.00 -20.18
C SER A 378 -57.25 31.30 -19.40
N CYS A 379 -56.70 31.21 -18.19
CA CYS A 379 -56.19 32.37 -17.48
C CYS A 379 -54.77 32.73 -17.96
N THR A 380 -54.69 33.59 -18.97
CA THR A 380 -53.44 34.25 -19.38
C THR A 380 -53.64 35.76 -19.51
N GLU A 381 -53.35 36.49 -18.43
CA GLU A 381 -52.98 37.91 -18.40
C GLU A 381 -52.71 38.26 -16.92
N ALA A 382 -51.81 39.17 -16.53
CA ALA A 382 -50.60 39.74 -17.08
C ALA A 382 -50.04 40.62 -15.95
N PHE A 383 -48.74 40.55 -15.68
CA PHE A 383 -48.12 41.32 -14.60
C PHE A 383 -48.17 42.84 -14.88
N SER A 384 -48.47 43.64 -13.86
CA SER A 384 -48.06 45.05 -13.79
C SER A 384 -47.89 45.51 -12.33
N ARG A 385 -47.04 46.53 -12.13
CA ARG A 385 -46.33 46.87 -10.87
C ARG A 385 -47.06 48.00 -10.08
N PRO A 386 -46.54 48.57 -8.96
CA PRO A 386 -47.29 48.85 -7.74
C PRO A 386 -47.67 50.36 -7.62
N PRO A 387 -48.10 50.87 -6.44
CA PRO A 387 -47.08 51.47 -5.55
C PRO A 387 -47.38 51.49 -4.02
N SER A 388 -46.32 51.74 -3.24
CA SER A 388 -46.25 52.47 -1.96
C SER A 388 -46.84 51.92 -0.64
N ASP A 389 -45.91 51.57 0.27
CA ASP A 389 -45.93 51.81 1.74
C ASP A 389 -45.97 53.34 2.08
N PRO A 390 -46.15 53.84 3.34
CA PRO A 390 -45.81 53.19 4.63
C PRO A 390 -46.70 53.46 5.89
N SER A 391 -46.35 52.78 6.99
CA SER A 391 -46.67 53.07 8.43
C SER A 391 -48.09 52.73 8.90
N LYS A 392 -48.35 52.29 10.16
CA LYS A 392 -47.69 52.63 11.45
C LYS A 392 -47.91 51.55 12.53
N SER A 393 -47.03 51.51 13.54
CA SER A 393 -47.04 50.64 14.74
C SER A 393 -47.94 51.20 15.88
N PRO A 394 -47.98 50.64 17.13
CA PRO A 394 -48.15 49.24 17.57
C PRO A 394 -49.14 49.07 18.79
N GLY A 395 -49.40 47.82 19.23
CA GLY A 395 -49.20 47.50 20.66
C GLY A 395 -50.30 46.78 21.49
N LYS A 396 -49.81 45.77 22.23
CA LYS A 396 -50.17 45.32 23.62
C LYS A 396 -51.42 44.44 23.87
N ASN A 397 -51.11 43.20 24.30
CA ASN A 397 -51.46 42.51 25.57
C ASN A 397 -52.91 42.68 26.11
N SER A 398 -53.63 41.64 26.54
CA SER A 398 -53.25 40.77 27.67
C SER A 398 -54.15 39.52 27.86
N ASP A 399 -53.68 38.63 28.74
CA ASP A 399 -54.13 37.29 29.15
C ASP A 399 -55.61 37.12 29.62
N GLY A 400 -56.07 35.86 29.73
CA GLY A 400 -57.20 35.52 30.64
C GLY A 400 -57.96 34.18 30.47
N SER A 401 -57.46 33.10 31.09
CA SER A 401 -58.19 31.92 31.62
C SER A 401 -59.25 31.12 30.82
N GLU A 402 -58.85 29.88 30.48
CA GLU A 402 -59.33 28.61 31.08
C GLU A 402 -60.81 28.40 31.48
N SER A 403 -61.46 27.40 30.86
CA SER A 403 -62.07 26.20 31.51
C SER A 403 -62.89 25.40 30.47
N SER A 404 -62.58 24.14 30.15
CA SER A 404 -62.73 22.90 30.94
C SER A 404 -64.14 22.29 30.91
N SER A 405 -64.31 21.20 30.16
CA SER A 405 -64.82 19.89 30.64
C SER A 405 -64.98 18.88 29.49
N CYS A 406 -65.07 17.58 29.82
CA CYS A 406 -65.01 16.47 28.86
C CYS A 406 -66.38 15.83 28.52
N ALA A 407 -66.35 15.01 27.46
CA ALA A 407 -67.31 14.03 26.94
C ALA A 407 -67.82 12.99 27.98
N PRO A 408 -68.64 11.96 27.65
CA PRO A 408 -69.15 11.51 26.33
C PRO A 408 -70.64 11.09 26.27
N GLU A 409 -71.16 10.69 25.09
CA GLU A 409 -71.73 9.34 24.85
C GLU A 409 -72.20 9.11 23.39
N VAL A 410 -72.49 7.84 23.07
CA VAL A 410 -72.78 7.25 21.76
C VAL A 410 -74.30 7.12 21.54
N THR A 411 -74.82 7.17 20.30
CA THR A 411 -75.50 6.06 19.56
C THR A 411 -76.30 6.57 18.32
N THR A 412 -76.40 5.73 17.28
CA THR A 412 -77.34 5.70 16.14
C THR A 412 -77.28 6.77 15.03
N GLU A 413 -76.77 6.33 13.88
CA GLU A 413 -77.17 6.67 12.49
C GLU A 413 -78.19 5.61 11.98
N PRO A 414 -78.90 5.74 10.82
CA PRO A 414 -78.70 6.68 9.70
C PRO A 414 -79.99 7.32 9.07
N THR A 415 -79.83 7.91 7.88
CA THR A 415 -80.79 8.29 6.79
C THR A 415 -81.46 9.69 6.82
N PRO A 416 -81.62 10.35 5.64
CA PRO A 416 -80.86 11.60 5.45
C PRO A 416 -81.61 12.78 4.75
N ASN A 417 -80.87 13.89 4.61
CA ASN A 417 -81.08 14.97 3.63
C ASN A 417 -82.34 15.84 3.73
N SER A 418 -82.40 16.67 4.77
CA SER A 418 -82.98 18.02 4.67
C SER A 418 -82.09 19.02 5.41
N LEU A 419 -81.17 19.67 4.68
CA LEU A 419 -80.46 20.83 5.22
C LEU A 419 -81.49 21.94 5.48
N SER A 420 -81.61 22.40 6.73
CA SER A 420 -82.42 23.59 7.03
C SER A 420 -81.80 24.83 6.37
N GLU A 421 -82.59 25.88 6.14
CA GLU A 421 -82.05 27.11 5.56
C GLU A 421 -80.99 27.74 6.47
N GLU A 422 -81.19 27.68 7.78
CA GLU A 422 -80.22 28.10 8.81
C GLU A 422 -78.91 27.29 8.72
N GLU A 423 -78.98 25.96 8.64
CA GLU A 423 -77.78 25.13 8.48
C GLU A 423 -77.02 25.40 7.19
N PHE A 424 -77.72 25.72 6.10
CA PHE A 424 -77.06 26.09 4.84
C PHE A 424 -76.34 27.43 4.97
N GLU A 425 -76.96 28.43 5.59
CA GLU A 425 -76.33 29.74 5.81
C GLU A 425 -75.13 29.65 6.76
N ASP A 426 -75.23 28.88 7.85
CA ASP A 426 -74.13 28.62 8.78
C ASP A 426 -72.94 27.94 8.08
N LYS A 427 -73.19 26.83 7.35
CA LYS A 427 -72.14 26.09 6.61
C LYS A 427 -71.49 26.97 5.54
N THR A 428 -72.28 27.76 4.82
CA THR A 428 -71.78 28.73 3.83
C THR A 428 -70.95 29.84 4.49
N GLY A 429 -71.39 30.35 5.64
CA GLY A 429 -70.68 31.36 6.42
C GLY A 429 -69.31 30.88 6.90
N VAL A 430 -69.23 29.64 7.40
CA VAL A 430 -67.96 29.01 7.80
C VAL A 430 -66.98 28.88 6.63
N ILE A 431 -67.44 28.43 5.46
CA ILE A 431 -66.57 28.29 4.27
C ILE A 431 -66.14 29.67 3.73
N LEU A 432 -67.03 30.66 3.70
CA LEU A 432 -66.67 32.04 3.34
C LEU A 432 -65.66 32.66 4.33
N GLN A 433 -65.73 32.31 5.61
CA GLN A 433 -64.74 32.70 6.61
C GLN A 433 -63.39 32.00 6.37
N ARG A 434 -63.39 30.70 6.02
CA ARG A 434 -62.18 29.95 5.60
C ARG A 434 -61.52 30.60 4.39
N ILE A 435 -62.28 30.89 3.33
CA ILE A 435 -61.80 31.58 2.12
C ILE A 435 -61.28 32.98 2.45
N SER A 436 -61.91 33.70 3.38
CA SER A 436 -61.46 35.03 3.81
C SER A 436 -60.14 34.99 4.57
N ARG A 437 -59.91 33.94 5.37
CA ARG A 437 -58.62 33.68 6.04
C ARG A 437 -57.53 33.34 5.03
N LEU A 438 -57.79 32.39 4.12
CA LEU A 438 -56.87 32.06 3.02
C LEU A 438 -56.50 33.28 2.17
N LYS A 439 -57.42 34.21 1.92
CA LYS A 439 -57.13 35.48 1.23
C LYS A 439 -56.17 36.40 2.00
N GLN A 440 -56.14 36.35 3.33
CA GLN A 440 -55.19 37.07 4.17
C GLN A 440 -53.82 36.36 4.19
N ASP A 441 -53.82 35.03 4.35
CA ASP A 441 -52.61 34.20 4.42
C ASP A 441 -51.81 34.20 3.11
N ARG A 442 -52.44 34.57 1.98
CA ARG A 442 -51.79 34.79 0.67
C ARG A 442 -50.51 35.63 0.74
N ALA A 443 -50.41 36.58 1.66
CA ALA A 443 -49.24 37.45 1.81
C ALA A 443 -48.03 36.74 2.47
N ALA A 444 -48.25 35.65 3.21
CA ALA A 444 -47.20 34.84 3.80
C ALA A 444 -46.61 33.81 2.81
N VAL A 445 -47.37 33.47 1.76
CA VAL A 445 -46.98 32.51 0.73
C VAL A 445 -46.03 33.17 -0.28
N CYS A 446 -44.73 33.04 -0.02
CA CYS A 446 -43.68 33.51 -0.93
C CYS A 446 -43.54 32.58 -2.14
N ILE A 447 -43.89 33.04 -3.34
CA ILE A 447 -43.51 32.35 -4.59
C ILE A 447 -42.11 32.82 -5.00
N PRO A 448 -41.10 31.94 -5.10
CA PRO A 448 -39.77 32.32 -5.59
C PRO A 448 -39.87 32.84 -7.02
N GLN A 449 -39.53 34.11 -7.22
CA GLN A 449 -39.46 34.67 -8.57
C GLN A 449 -38.27 34.04 -9.31
N GLN A 450 -38.51 33.43 -10.47
CA GLN A 450 -37.47 33.11 -11.46
C GLN A 450 -36.92 34.40 -12.11
N GLY A 451 -36.31 35.25 -11.29
CA GLY A 451 -35.58 36.42 -11.74
C GLY A 451 -34.32 35.98 -12.46
N LYS A 452 -34.18 36.36 -13.74
CA LYS A 452 -32.88 36.48 -14.42
C LYS A 452 -32.08 37.62 -13.75
N ALA A 453 -31.61 37.41 -12.53
CA ALA A 453 -30.95 38.39 -11.69
C ALA A 453 -29.91 37.68 -10.80
N GLY A 454 -28.74 37.38 -11.38
CA GLY A 454 -27.75 36.50 -10.76
C GLY A 454 -26.30 36.64 -11.24
N GLU A 455 -26.01 37.45 -12.28
CA GLU A 455 -24.64 37.94 -12.56
C GLU A 455 -24.19 39.02 -11.52
N GLY A 456 -24.65 38.85 -10.27
CA GLY A 456 -24.25 39.67 -9.14
C GLY A 456 -22.81 39.36 -8.80
N LYS A 457 -21.91 40.31 -9.12
CA LYS A 457 -20.53 40.33 -8.65
C LYS A 457 -20.52 40.35 -7.12
N ILE A 458 -20.44 39.19 -6.48
CA ILE A 458 -20.02 39.12 -5.07
C ILE A 458 -18.51 39.38 -5.08
N SER A 459 -18.12 40.46 -4.41
CA SER A 459 -16.85 41.18 -4.49
C SER A 459 -15.59 40.33 -4.80
N PRO A 460 -14.83 40.66 -5.86
CA PRO A 460 -13.50 40.09 -6.09
C PRO A 460 -12.47 40.90 -5.30
N ASP A 461 -12.26 40.56 -4.02
CA ASP A 461 -11.16 41.15 -3.24
C ASP A 461 -10.23 40.08 -2.66
N THR A 462 -9.44 39.48 -3.56
CA THR A 462 -8.04 39.12 -3.30
C THR A 462 -7.32 38.76 -4.61
N GLY A 463 -6.52 39.69 -5.13
CA GLY A 463 -5.34 39.37 -5.95
C GLY A 463 -5.52 38.98 -7.42
N THR A 464 -5.60 39.99 -8.29
CA THR A 464 -4.88 40.04 -9.58
C THR A 464 -5.17 38.99 -10.67
N LEU A 465 -5.94 39.37 -11.70
CA LEU A 465 -5.43 39.50 -13.09
C LEU A 465 -6.51 40.06 -14.06
N ALA A 466 -6.08 40.60 -15.19
CA ALA A 466 -6.86 41.54 -16.01
C ALA A 466 -7.77 40.92 -17.08
N GLY A 467 -8.91 41.59 -17.33
CA GLY A 467 -9.51 41.83 -18.65
C GLY A 467 -9.63 40.68 -19.66
N VAL A 468 -10.60 39.77 -19.49
CA VAL A 468 -10.92 38.75 -20.50
C VAL A 468 -11.86 39.30 -21.59
N ARG A 469 -11.30 39.90 -22.64
CA ARG A 469 -11.95 40.04 -23.97
C ARG A 469 -11.20 39.21 -25.03
N SER A 470 -11.23 37.88 -24.91
CA SER A 470 -10.83 36.91 -25.94
C SER A 470 -11.15 35.46 -25.51
N ARG A 471 -12.44 35.13 -25.36
CA ARG A 471 -12.86 33.90 -24.66
C ARG A 471 -13.05 32.64 -25.53
N ALA A 472 -12.76 32.69 -26.84
CA ALA A 472 -12.82 31.52 -27.73
C ALA A 472 -11.45 30.87 -28.00
N GLY A 473 -10.42 31.67 -28.33
CA GLY A 473 -9.07 31.14 -28.61
C GLY A 473 -8.32 30.63 -27.37
N SER A 474 -8.51 31.31 -26.23
CA SER A 474 -7.72 31.08 -25.00
C SER A 474 -7.93 29.69 -24.37
N LEU A 475 -9.19 29.23 -24.27
CA LEU A 475 -9.55 27.91 -23.73
C LEU A 475 -8.88 26.75 -24.49
N SER A 476 -8.76 26.86 -25.82
CA SER A 476 -8.08 25.84 -26.63
C SER A 476 -6.56 25.82 -26.41
N LYS A 477 -5.99 26.90 -25.87
CA LYS A 477 -4.57 27.06 -25.62
C LYS A 477 -4.22 26.61 -24.20
N SER A 478 -5.00 27.01 -23.20
CA SER A 478 -4.87 26.50 -21.82
C SER A 478 -5.06 24.98 -21.78
N ALA A 479 -6.07 24.41 -22.46
CA ALA A 479 -6.26 22.95 -22.52
C ALA A 479 -5.08 22.20 -23.18
N LYS A 480 -4.36 22.83 -24.12
CA LYS A 480 -3.15 22.25 -24.73
C LYS A 480 -1.93 22.38 -23.81
N GLU A 481 -1.81 23.50 -23.10
CA GLU A 481 -0.76 23.75 -22.11
C GLU A 481 -0.93 22.85 -20.87
N GLU A 482 -2.17 22.65 -20.39
CA GLU A 482 -2.55 21.68 -19.35
C GLU A 482 -2.30 20.24 -19.79
N LYS A 483 -2.69 19.86 -21.03
CA LYS A 483 -2.36 18.53 -21.59
C LYS A 483 -0.86 18.31 -21.71
N ALA A 484 -0.09 19.34 -22.06
CA ALA A 484 1.37 19.28 -22.09
C ALA A 484 1.94 19.12 -20.67
N ALA A 485 1.49 19.91 -19.69
CA ALA A 485 1.89 19.82 -18.30
C ALA A 485 1.62 18.42 -17.71
N LEU A 486 0.41 17.89 -17.92
CA LEU A 486 0.05 16.52 -17.52
C LEU A 486 0.91 15.46 -18.21
N SER A 487 1.30 15.67 -19.47
CA SER A 487 2.21 14.75 -20.16
C SER A 487 3.63 14.78 -19.59
N TYR A 488 4.14 15.95 -19.17
CA TYR A 488 5.41 16.07 -18.46
C TYR A 488 5.34 15.43 -17.07
N GLU A 489 4.27 15.66 -16.30
CA GLU A 489 4.05 15.03 -15.00
C GLU A 489 3.95 13.50 -15.10
N LEU A 490 3.30 12.96 -16.15
CA LEU A 490 3.22 11.53 -16.37
C LEU A 490 4.60 10.92 -16.71
N VAL A 491 5.44 11.64 -17.47
CA VAL A 491 6.82 11.22 -17.76
C VAL A 491 7.69 11.26 -16.50
N THR A 492 7.65 12.33 -15.71
CA THR A 492 8.44 12.40 -14.47
C THR A 492 7.99 11.36 -13.45
N VAL A 493 6.69 11.15 -13.25
CA VAL A 493 6.17 10.06 -12.39
C VAL A 493 6.60 8.69 -12.92
N ARG A 494 6.65 8.48 -14.24
CA ARG A 494 7.17 7.22 -14.83
C ARG A 494 8.65 7.02 -14.53
N GLU A 495 9.46 8.07 -14.61
CA GLU A 495 10.89 8.05 -14.28
C GLU A 495 11.11 7.81 -12.78
N GLU A 496 10.40 8.53 -11.90
CA GLU A 496 10.42 8.34 -10.44
C GLU A 496 10.02 6.90 -10.07
N MET A 497 8.94 6.38 -10.64
CA MET A 497 8.51 4.98 -10.44
C MET A 497 9.54 3.98 -10.98
N SER A 498 10.30 4.31 -12.03
CA SER A 498 11.41 3.48 -12.50
C SER A 498 12.59 3.50 -11.52
N GLY A 499 12.91 4.65 -10.94
CA GLY A 499 13.93 4.81 -9.89
C GLY A 499 13.55 4.09 -8.60
N LEU A 500 12.30 4.20 -8.16
CA LEU A 500 11.77 3.47 -7.00
C LEU A 500 11.81 1.96 -7.22
N ARG A 501 11.47 1.45 -8.42
CA ARG A 501 11.63 0.03 -8.76
C ARG A 501 13.10 -0.42 -8.75
N GLY A 502 14.02 0.46 -9.16
CA GLY A 502 15.47 0.22 -9.05
C GLY A 502 15.93 0.09 -7.60
N ASN A 503 15.55 1.06 -6.76
CA ASN A 503 15.87 1.08 -5.33
C ASN A 503 15.26 -0.11 -4.59
N LEU A 504 14.01 -0.49 -4.90
CA LEU A 504 13.33 -1.64 -4.32
C LEU A 504 14.09 -2.94 -4.63
N ARG A 505 14.51 -3.15 -5.89
CA ARG A 505 15.33 -4.31 -6.27
C ARG A 505 16.70 -4.34 -5.61
N LEU A 506 17.27 -3.18 -5.27
CA LEU A 506 18.53 -3.10 -4.52
C LEU A 506 18.31 -3.46 -3.05
N LEU A 507 17.32 -2.84 -2.40
CA LEU A 507 16.94 -3.15 -1.01
C LEU A 507 16.51 -4.61 -0.83
N GLU A 508 15.84 -5.22 -1.82
CA GLU A 508 15.54 -6.65 -1.81
C GLU A 508 16.79 -7.54 -1.83
N LYS A 509 17.86 -7.11 -2.52
CA LYS A 509 19.15 -7.82 -2.53
C LYS A 509 19.86 -7.64 -1.20
N ASP A 510 19.94 -6.40 -0.69
CA ASP A 510 20.58 -6.10 0.59
C ASP A 510 19.88 -6.86 1.73
N ARG A 511 18.54 -6.88 1.73
CA ARG A 511 17.72 -7.69 2.65
C ARG A 511 18.07 -9.18 2.57
N LYS A 512 18.18 -9.75 1.37
CA LYS A 512 18.57 -11.17 1.18
C LYS A 512 20.00 -11.47 1.65
N CYS A 513 20.94 -10.55 1.43
CA CYS A 513 22.30 -10.67 1.95
C CYS A 513 22.31 -10.64 3.49
N LEU A 514 21.53 -9.77 4.11
CA LEU A 514 21.37 -9.69 5.56
C LEU A 514 20.65 -10.93 6.13
N GLU A 515 19.61 -11.44 5.47
CA GLU A 515 18.94 -12.70 5.85
C GLU A 515 19.90 -13.89 5.83
N LEU A 516 20.75 -14.01 4.81
CA LEU A 516 21.78 -15.05 4.76
C LEU A 516 22.84 -14.88 5.84
N THR A 517 23.25 -13.64 6.14
CA THR A 517 24.22 -13.35 7.20
C THR A 517 23.64 -13.70 8.58
N LEU A 518 22.38 -13.35 8.83
CA LEU A 518 21.65 -13.66 10.06
C LEU A 518 21.42 -15.17 10.20
N MET A 519 21.10 -15.89 9.11
CA MET A 519 21.00 -17.35 9.14
C MET A 519 22.33 -17.99 9.58
N VAL A 520 23.45 -17.59 8.98
CA VAL A 520 24.79 -18.09 9.37
C VAL A 520 25.13 -17.76 10.82
N GLN A 521 24.71 -16.59 11.32
CA GLN A 521 24.88 -16.22 12.74
C GLN A 521 24.01 -17.08 13.67
N ASN A 522 22.74 -17.32 13.34
CA ASN A 522 21.87 -18.19 14.13
C ASN A 522 22.37 -19.65 14.14
N ASP A 523 22.84 -20.16 13.00
CA ASP A 523 23.41 -21.50 12.90
C ASP A 523 24.67 -21.61 13.79
N GLN A 524 25.54 -20.59 13.77
CA GLN A 524 26.71 -20.48 14.64
C GLN A 524 26.33 -20.39 16.14
N GLU A 525 25.38 -19.54 16.50
CA GLU A 525 24.86 -19.42 17.88
C GLU A 525 24.24 -20.74 18.37
N SER A 526 23.56 -21.49 17.49
CA SER A 526 23.00 -22.80 17.83
C SER A 526 24.08 -23.86 18.08
N ALA A 527 25.18 -23.85 17.32
CA ALA A 527 26.32 -24.72 17.55
C ALA A 527 27.04 -24.35 18.87
N GLU A 528 27.21 -23.06 19.15
CA GLU A 528 27.79 -22.57 20.41
C GLU A 528 26.90 -22.93 21.61
N ALA A 529 25.57 -22.88 21.48
CA ALA A 529 24.63 -23.31 22.51
C ALA A 529 24.75 -24.82 22.81
N LEU A 530 24.76 -25.67 21.77
CA LEU A 530 24.94 -27.13 21.95
C LEU A 530 26.27 -27.48 22.62
N MET A 531 27.35 -26.79 22.28
CA MET A 531 28.65 -26.94 22.93
C MET A 531 28.59 -26.54 24.42
N LEU A 532 27.87 -25.47 24.76
CA LEU A 532 27.67 -25.04 26.16
C LEU A 532 26.77 -26.00 26.94
N ASP A 533 25.75 -26.59 26.32
CA ASP A 533 24.84 -27.52 26.99
C ASP A 533 25.50 -28.88 27.25
N SER A 534 26.28 -29.42 26.32
CA SER A 534 27.12 -30.61 26.56
C SER A 534 28.04 -30.42 27.77
N LEU A 535 28.72 -29.28 27.87
CA LEU A 535 29.57 -28.94 29.03
C LEU A 535 28.77 -28.76 30.33
N ARG A 536 27.50 -28.33 30.26
CA ARG A 536 26.61 -28.22 31.43
C ARG A 536 26.14 -29.58 31.91
N GLU A 537 25.81 -30.49 30.99
CA GLU A 537 25.39 -31.86 31.29
C GLU A 537 26.49 -32.63 32.01
N GLU A 538 27.73 -32.59 31.50
CA GLU A 538 28.91 -33.15 32.18
C GLU A 538 29.09 -32.64 33.61
N LEU A 539 28.82 -31.35 33.86
CA LEU A 539 28.88 -30.75 35.20
C LEU A 539 27.63 -31.06 36.04
N GLY A 540 26.51 -31.41 35.41
CA GLY A 540 25.26 -31.81 36.05
C GLY A 540 25.36 -33.23 36.61
N GLU A 541 25.82 -34.18 35.80
CA GLU A 541 26.00 -35.59 36.20
C GLU A 541 26.88 -35.73 37.45
N ARG A 542 28.04 -35.04 37.44
CA ARG A 542 29.00 -34.98 38.56
C ARG A 542 28.38 -34.49 39.87
N ARG A 543 27.34 -33.64 39.80
CA ARG A 543 26.61 -33.13 40.97
C ARG A 543 25.46 -34.06 41.38
N ALA A 544 24.73 -34.62 40.42
CA ALA A 544 23.61 -35.54 40.69
C ALA A 544 24.07 -36.84 41.38
N THR A 545 25.28 -37.31 41.11
CA THR A 545 25.90 -38.44 41.83
C THR A 545 26.15 -38.12 43.31
N GLN A 546 26.43 -36.86 43.65
CA GLN A 546 26.70 -36.43 45.02
C GLN A 546 25.42 -36.33 45.86
N GLN A 547 24.33 -35.78 45.29
CA GLN A 547 23.08 -35.52 46.01
C GLN A 547 22.28 -36.80 46.35
N ARG A 548 22.30 -37.81 45.46
CA ARG A 548 21.63 -39.10 45.70
C ARG A 548 22.11 -39.82 46.97
N MET A 549 23.33 -39.53 47.45
CA MET A 549 23.85 -40.07 48.70
C MET A 549 23.21 -39.45 49.96
N VAL A 550 22.58 -38.27 49.84
CA VAL A 550 22.02 -37.50 50.97
C VAL A 550 20.53 -37.82 51.20
N GLU A 551 19.74 -37.90 50.12
CA GLU A 551 18.27 -37.97 50.23
C GLU A 551 17.72 -39.30 50.73
N ASN A 552 18.47 -40.39 50.57
CA ASN A 552 18.11 -41.72 51.10
C ASN A 552 17.96 -41.74 52.64
N ARG A 553 18.38 -40.66 53.32
CA ARG A 553 18.39 -40.53 54.79
C ARG A 553 17.07 -40.05 55.41
N VAL A 554 16.10 -39.55 54.62
CA VAL A 554 15.03 -38.68 55.16
C VAL A 554 13.59 -39.24 55.07
N LYS A 555 13.27 -40.14 54.12
CA LYS A 555 11.87 -40.46 53.71
C LYS A 555 11.08 -41.42 54.62
N LEU A 556 11.33 -41.46 55.94
CA LEU A 556 10.80 -42.49 56.86
C LEU A 556 9.56 -42.09 57.71
N SER A 557 8.97 -40.90 57.53
CA SER A 557 7.89 -40.40 58.41
C SER A 557 6.57 -40.14 57.67
N SER A 558 5.45 -40.57 58.27
CA SER A 558 4.12 -40.80 57.64
C SER A 558 3.04 -39.78 58.10
N GLY A 559 1.77 -39.93 57.68
CA GLY A 559 0.65 -39.11 58.21
C GLY A 559 -0.79 -39.56 57.90
N GLY A 560 -1.69 -39.32 58.86
CA GLY A 560 -3.00 -38.60 58.71
C GLY A 560 -4.29 -39.30 58.22
N GLY A 561 -5.46 -38.99 58.83
CA GLY A 561 -6.84 -39.29 58.36
C GLY A 561 -7.98 -38.69 59.23
N ILE A 562 -9.17 -38.39 58.66
CA ILE A 562 -10.29 -37.58 59.26
C ILE A 562 -11.73 -38.02 58.76
N PRO A 563 -12.83 -37.94 59.56
CA PRO A 563 -14.28 -38.12 59.18
C PRO A 563 -15.13 -36.79 59.16
N GLY A 564 -16.47 -36.66 58.97
CA GLY A 564 -17.66 -37.54 58.86
C GLY A 564 -18.97 -36.74 58.48
N PRO A 565 -20.20 -37.32 58.43
CA PRO A 565 -21.19 -36.94 57.38
C PRO A 565 -22.36 -35.96 57.61
N ARG A 566 -23.06 -35.81 58.76
CA ARG A 566 -24.21 -34.84 58.84
C ARG A 566 -23.74 -33.38 58.82
N ASN A 567 -22.54 -33.15 59.31
CA ASN A 567 -21.75 -31.96 59.04
C ASN A 567 -21.73 -31.61 57.54
N GLN A 568 -21.68 -32.60 56.61
CA GLN A 568 -21.54 -32.37 55.17
C GLN A 568 -22.69 -31.60 54.50
N SER A 569 -23.92 -31.50 55.01
CA SER A 569 -24.96 -30.71 54.30
C SER A 569 -24.76 -29.22 54.53
N ILE A 570 -24.62 -28.80 55.78
CA ILE A 570 -24.33 -27.42 56.15
C ILE A 570 -22.91 -27.04 55.70
N LEU A 571 -21.93 -27.95 55.81
CA LEU A 571 -20.64 -27.75 55.16
C LEU A 571 -20.78 -27.61 53.65
N ARG A 572 -21.63 -28.37 52.94
CA ARG A 572 -21.79 -28.20 51.48
C ARG A 572 -22.32 -26.83 51.10
N GLU A 573 -23.29 -26.27 51.81
CA GLU A 573 -23.80 -24.92 51.51
C GLU A 573 -22.79 -23.83 51.88
N ILE A 574 -22.16 -23.92 53.05
CA ILE A 574 -21.07 -23.01 53.46
C ILE A 574 -19.90 -23.12 52.48
N GLN A 575 -19.57 -24.32 52.00
CA GLN A 575 -18.51 -24.58 51.03
C GLN A 575 -18.90 -24.09 49.63
N ALA A 576 -20.17 -24.15 49.23
CA ALA A 576 -20.64 -23.54 47.99
C ALA A 576 -20.64 -22.01 48.07
N ALA A 577 -20.99 -21.41 49.21
CA ALA A 577 -20.85 -19.98 49.45
C ALA A 577 -19.38 -19.54 49.42
N LEU A 578 -18.50 -20.28 50.11
CA LEU A 578 -17.05 -20.10 50.11
C LEU A 578 -16.45 -20.26 48.71
N GLN A 579 -16.93 -21.21 47.90
CA GLN A 579 -16.49 -21.39 46.51
C GLN A 579 -16.89 -20.20 45.63
N ARG A 580 -18.10 -19.65 45.76
CA ARG A 580 -18.51 -18.43 45.06
C ARG A 580 -17.68 -17.22 45.48
N GLU A 581 -17.41 -17.09 46.77
CA GLU A 581 -16.58 -16.02 47.35
C GLU A 581 -15.12 -16.12 46.88
N GLN A 582 -14.55 -17.34 46.88
CA GLN A 582 -13.24 -17.63 46.29
C GLN A 582 -13.20 -17.38 44.78
N ALA A 583 -14.26 -17.69 44.03
CA ALA A 583 -14.34 -17.41 42.60
C ALA A 583 -14.38 -15.90 42.33
N LEU A 584 -15.09 -15.12 43.14
CA LEU A 584 -15.06 -13.65 43.08
C LEU A 584 -13.69 -13.10 43.45
N ARG A 585 -13.05 -13.59 44.53
CA ARG A 585 -11.66 -13.22 44.87
C ARG A 585 -10.68 -13.53 43.74
N LYS A 586 -10.78 -14.70 43.10
CA LYS A 586 -9.96 -15.06 41.93
C LYS A 586 -10.18 -14.12 40.75
N ARG A 587 -11.43 -13.74 40.46
CA ARG A 587 -11.73 -12.75 39.41
C ARG A 587 -11.17 -11.36 39.75
N VAL A 588 -11.26 -10.92 41.00
CA VAL A 588 -10.67 -9.64 41.46
C VAL A 588 -9.14 -9.68 41.43
N ALA A 589 -8.53 -10.81 41.80
CA ALA A 589 -7.08 -11.02 41.70
C ALA A 589 -6.61 -10.99 40.23
N ALA A 590 -7.27 -11.75 39.34
CA ALA A 590 -6.96 -11.75 37.90
C ALA A 590 -7.14 -10.36 37.26
N LEU A 591 -8.15 -9.58 37.66
CA LEU A 591 -8.31 -8.20 37.21
C LEU A 591 -7.20 -7.27 37.72
N ARG A 592 -6.71 -7.47 38.96
CA ARG A 592 -5.55 -6.73 39.49
C ARG A 592 -4.26 -7.12 38.78
N GLU A 593 -3.99 -8.41 38.62
CA GLU A 593 -2.82 -8.92 37.89
C GLU A 593 -2.80 -8.46 36.43
N SER A 594 -3.96 -8.41 35.76
CA SER A 594 -4.10 -7.84 34.42
C SER A 594 -3.88 -6.32 34.38
N LEU A 595 -4.36 -5.58 35.38
CA LEU A 595 -4.11 -4.15 35.48
C LEU A 595 -2.62 -3.86 35.75
N ASP A 596 -2.00 -4.63 36.65
CA ASP A 596 -0.58 -4.52 36.99
C ASP A 596 0.32 -4.95 35.83
N SER A 597 -0.06 -5.97 35.05
CA SER A 597 0.67 -6.34 33.82
C SER A 597 0.60 -5.23 32.78
N THR A 598 -0.58 -4.68 32.49
CA THR A 598 -0.71 -3.57 31.53
C THR A 598 -0.01 -2.29 31.99
N LEU A 599 -0.03 -2.00 33.30
CA LEU A 599 0.74 -0.90 33.90
C LEU A 599 2.25 -1.13 33.75
N THR A 600 2.76 -2.31 34.13
CA THR A 600 4.19 -2.64 34.03
C THR A 600 4.67 -2.63 32.58
N ASP A 601 3.94 -3.24 31.65
CA ASP A 601 4.21 -3.17 30.20
C ASP A 601 4.26 -1.74 29.69
N SER A 602 3.31 -0.88 30.08
CA SER A 602 3.34 0.54 29.71
C SER A 602 4.58 1.26 30.27
N THR A 603 5.10 0.88 31.44
CA THR A 603 6.31 1.47 32.02
C THR A 603 7.57 0.93 31.36
N ASN A 604 7.59 -0.36 31.01
CA ASN A 604 8.68 -1.03 30.30
C ASN A 604 8.83 -0.46 28.89
N GLN A 605 7.74 -0.32 28.13
CA GLN A 605 7.76 0.33 26.82
C GLN A 605 8.27 1.78 26.92
N ARG A 606 7.86 2.53 27.95
CA ARG A 606 8.36 3.90 28.21
C ARG A 606 9.83 3.93 28.64
N ARG A 607 10.40 2.86 29.19
CA ARG A 607 11.86 2.74 29.46
C ARG A 607 12.61 2.41 28.17
N ILE A 608 12.20 1.36 27.46
CA ILE A 608 12.79 0.92 26.18
C ILE A 608 12.82 2.08 25.16
N ASN A 609 11.73 2.83 25.03
CA ASN A 609 11.69 4.00 24.14
C ASN A 609 12.69 5.09 24.54
N ARG A 610 12.89 5.37 25.84
CA ARG A 610 13.89 6.34 26.32
C ARG A 610 15.32 5.85 26.06
N ASP A 611 15.57 4.57 26.30
CA ASP A 611 16.89 3.97 26.08
C ASP A 611 17.24 3.94 24.58
N GLU A 612 16.26 3.69 23.70
CA GLU A 612 16.46 3.77 22.26
C GLU A 612 16.73 5.21 21.79
N ILE A 613 15.99 6.20 22.31
CA ILE A 613 16.26 7.62 22.06
C ILE A 613 17.67 8.00 22.54
N ALA A 614 18.10 7.52 23.70
CA ALA A 614 19.46 7.74 24.22
C ALA A 614 20.52 7.08 23.32
N ARG A 615 20.30 5.83 22.87
CA ARG A 615 21.18 5.12 21.91
C ARG A 615 21.32 5.88 20.60
N ILE A 616 20.21 6.32 20.01
CA ILE A 616 20.19 7.10 18.76
C ILE A 616 20.92 8.44 18.96
N THR A 617 20.64 9.14 20.05
CA THR A 617 21.30 10.43 20.39
C THR A 617 22.81 10.27 20.55
N LEU A 618 23.27 9.20 21.22
CA LEU A 618 24.69 8.89 21.39
C LEU A 618 25.37 8.58 20.04
N ARG A 619 24.72 7.77 19.18
CA ARG A 619 25.21 7.45 17.83
C ARG A 619 25.30 8.71 16.97
N TYR A 620 24.27 9.54 16.97
CA TYR A 620 24.24 10.82 16.24
C TYR A 620 25.38 11.75 16.70
N ASN A 621 25.57 11.92 18.01
CA ASN A 621 26.66 12.73 18.55
C ASN A 621 28.04 12.19 18.19
N LYS A 622 28.24 10.85 18.19
CA LYS A 622 29.48 10.22 17.75
C LYS A 622 29.76 10.49 16.27
N ILE A 623 28.76 10.31 15.40
CA ILE A 623 28.85 10.59 13.96
C ILE A 623 29.16 12.08 13.73
N LEU A 624 28.45 12.99 14.41
CA LEU A 624 28.67 14.43 14.35
C LEU A 624 30.09 14.83 14.78
N GLY A 625 30.65 14.16 15.80
CA GLY A 625 32.03 14.31 16.23
C GLY A 625 33.05 13.84 15.17
N THR A 626 32.81 12.69 14.53
CA THR A 626 33.65 12.20 13.43
C THR A 626 33.58 13.09 12.20
N TYR A 627 32.40 13.62 11.85
CA TYR A 627 32.23 14.58 10.76
C TYR A 627 32.94 15.90 11.04
N ARG A 628 32.77 16.49 12.25
CA ARG A 628 33.46 17.73 12.65
C ARG A 628 34.98 17.59 12.63
N SER A 629 35.52 16.47 13.12
CA SER A 629 36.97 16.22 13.11
C SER A 629 37.50 15.93 11.70
N SER A 630 36.76 15.20 10.86
CA SER A 630 37.07 15.03 9.43
C SER A 630 37.11 16.37 8.71
N ARG A 631 36.07 17.21 8.88
CA ARG A 631 35.97 18.54 8.25
C ARG A 631 37.14 19.46 8.64
N LYS A 632 37.57 19.45 9.91
CA LYS A 632 38.77 20.18 10.35
C LYS A 632 40.04 19.71 9.62
N LYS A 633 40.25 18.39 9.52
CA LYS A 633 41.40 17.82 8.79
C LYS A 633 41.40 18.21 7.31
N HIS A 634 40.25 18.20 6.65
CA HIS A 634 40.11 18.64 5.25
C HIS A 634 40.38 20.16 5.10
N GLN A 635 39.87 20.99 6.02
CA GLN A 635 40.19 22.43 6.04
C GLN A 635 41.68 22.70 6.23
N GLU A 636 42.35 21.97 7.12
CA GLU A 636 43.81 22.06 7.29
C GLU A 636 44.59 21.60 6.03
N GLN A 637 44.14 20.54 5.35
CA GLN A 637 44.74 20.09 4.10
C GLN A 637 44.59 21.15 2.99
N LEU A 638 43.39 21.72 2.83
CA LEU A 638 43.14 22.81 1.88
C LEU A 638 44.01 24.04 2.21
N TRP A 639 44.13 24.42 3.48
CA TRP A 639 45.00 25.53 3.89
C TRP A 639 46.48 25.27 3.58
N ARG A 640 46.99 24.04 3.81
CA ARG A 640 48.36 23.66 3.42
C ARG A 640 48.58 23.76 1.92
N LEU A 641 47.63 23.27 1.10
CA LEU A 641 47.69 23.34 -0.36
C LEU A 641 47.62 24.79 -0.86
N GLN A 642 46.71 25.61 -0.32
CA GLN A 642 46.63 27.04 -0.64
C GLN A 642 47.93 27.77 -0.31
N LYS A 643 48.55 27.48 0.85
CA LYS A 643 49.85 28.04 1.21
C LYS A 643 50.96 27.60 0.26
N GLN A 644 50.96 26.34 -0.19
CA GLN A 644 51.92 25.85 -1.18
C GLN A 644 51.72 26.52 -2.54
N ILE A 645 50.46 26.68 -2.99
CA ILE A 645 50.12 27.38 -4.24
C ILE A 645 50.55 28.85 -4.16
N ALA A 646 50.31 29.54 -3.04
CA ALA A 646 50.75 30.93 -2.84
C ALA A 646 52.28 31.08 -3.01
N VAL A 647 53.07 30.23 -2.33
CA VAL A 647 54.54 30.23 -2.44
C VAL A 647 55.00 29.85 -3.86
N MET A 648 54.28 28.96 -4.56
CA MET A 648 54.57 28.66 -5.97
C MET A 648 54.28 29.87 -6.87
N SER A 649 53.14 30.54 -6.70
CA SER A 649 52.78 31.74 -7.48
C SER A 649 53.73 32.91 -7.23
N GLU A 650 54.16 33.14 -5.98
CA GLU A 650 55.17 34.16 -5.66
C GLU A 650 56.49 33.88 -6.39
N ARG A 651 56.90 32.61 -6.49
CA ARG A 651 58.11 32.21 -7.27
C ARG A 651 57.91 32.39 -8.77
N HIS A 652 56.75 32.03 -9.32
CA HIS A 652 56.47 32.24 -10.74
C HIS A 652 56.44 33.73 -11.10
N VAL A 653 55.79 34.57 -10.29
CA VAL A 653 55.80 36.04 -10.49
C VAL A 653 57.22 36.61 -10.40
N ALA A 654 58.06 36.12 -9.47
CA ALA A 654 59.46 36.54 -9.40
C ALA A 654 60.27 36.12 -10.64
N GLN A 655 60.04 34.92 -11.18
CA GLN A 655 60.67 34.44 -12.41
C GLN A 655 60.20 35.22 -13.64
N GLU A 656 58.90 35.54 -13.74
CA GLU A 656 58.34 36.37 -14.81
C GLU A 656 58.93 37.79 -14.76
N ALA A 657 59.08 38.39 -13.56
CA ALA A 657 59.71 39.69 -13.38
C ALA A 657 61.20 39.67 -13.74
N GLU A 658 61.95 38.63 -13.37
CA GLU A 658 63.35 38.45 -13.76
C GLU A 658 63.48 38.33 -15.29
N LEU A 659 62.65 37.50 -15.93
CA LEU A 659 62.64 37.34 -17.38
C LEU A 659 62.26 38.65 -18.10
N SER A 660 61.25 39.39 -17.61
CA SER A 660 60.90 40.72 -18.15
C SER A 660 62.07 41.69 -18.06
N ALA A 661 62.73 41.78 -16.91
CA ALA A 661 63.91 42.63 -16.73
C ALA A 661 65.07 42.22 -17.65
N THR A 662 65.28 40.92 -17.91
CA THR A 662 66.28 40.48 -18.90
C THR A 662 65.91 40.81 -20.34
N LEU A 663 64.61 40.78 -20.69
CA LEU A 663 64.12 41.18 -22.01
C LEU A 663 64.29 42.69 -22.21
N GLU A 664 63.85 43.50 -21.26
CA GLU A 664 64.04 44.96 -21.26
C GLU A 664 65.54 45.32 -21.39
N ALA A 665 66.42 44.67 -20.63
CA ALA A 665 67.87 44.88 -20.74
C ALA A 665 68.49 44.39 -22.08
N MET A 666 67.83 43.48 -22.79
CA MET A 666 68.20 43.07 -24.15
C MET A 666 67.65 44.03 -25.21
N GLU A 667 66.48 44.64 -24.97
CA GLU A 667 65.88 45.66 -25.82
C GLU A 667 66.67 46.97 -25.74
N TRP A 668 66.97 47.47 -24.54
CA TRP A 668 67.86 48.63 -24.34
C TRP A 668 69.21 48.46 -25.05
N ARG A 669 69.85 47.29 -24.94
CA ARG A 669 71.11 47.01 -25.65
C ARG A 669 70.95 46.93 -27.18
N ARG A 670 69.77 46.58 -27.70
CA ARG A 670 69.51 46.65 -29.15
C ARG A 670 69.35 48.10 -29.59
N GLU A 671 68.62 48.91 -28.84
CA GLU A 671 68.44 50.33 -29.12
C GLU A 671 69.77 51.10 -29.09
N GLU A 672 70.64 50.82 -28.12
CA GLU A 672 72.03 51.34 -28.07
C GLU A 672 72.89 50.93 -29.28
N THR A 673 72.61 49.81 -29.96
CA THR A 673 73.36 49.37 -31.16
C THR A 673 72.77 49.85 -32.49
N VAL A 674 71.62 50.55 -32.44
CA VAL A 674 70.90 51.07 -33.62
C VAL A 674 71.02 52.60 -33.75
N LEU A 675 71.43 53.28 -32.67
CA LEU A 675 71.80 54.70 -32.63
C LEU A 675 73.30 54.93 -32.92
#